data_AF-A0A9N7MXP5-F1
#
_entry.id   AF-A0A9N7MXP5-F1
#
_cell.length_a   1.000
_cell.length_b   1.000
_cell.length_c   1.000
_cell.angle_alpha   90.00
_cell.angle_beta   90.00
_cell.angle_gamma   90.00
#
_symmetry.space_group_name_H-M   'P 1'
#
loop_
_entity.id
_entity.type
_entity.pdbx_description
1 polymer ?
#
loop_
_entity_poly.entity_id
_entity_poly.type
_entity_poly.pdbx_seq_one_letter_code
_entity_poly.pdbx_strand_id
1 'polypeptide(L)'
;MMLLEAAIDVEREEDEGGLAGETFMDYRPSKLSIGPLHPDHVVETSSLSAVQPPEPTYDLKIKDDLENSEALSCLQIETLVYACQRHLQHLPSGARAGFFLGDGAGVGKGRTIAGLIWENWHHGRRKAVWISVGSDLKFDARRDLDDVGASCIEVHALNKLPYSKLDSKSVGIREGVVFLTYSSLIASSEKGRSRLQQLVQWCGGQFDGLIVFDECHKAKNLVPESGGQPTKTGEAVLDIQARLPEARIMYCSATGASEPRNMGYMVRLGLWGPGTSFTNFDKFLVAMDKGGVGALELVAMDMKARGMYVCRTLSYKGAEFEVVEVQLEADMMDMYGKAAEFWAELRMELLSASMYYAEEKPSSSQLWRLYWASHQRFFRHMCMSAKVPAVIRLSKEALVENKCVVIGLQSTGEARTEEAVSKYGVELDDFVSGPRELLLKLVEENYPLPDMPEPPPEDESVREIHRKREAATSDVSFAGRVRKVAKWDEESEEEDEWESETDTEPDTESDDEFQICNVCNGEEEKKKLLQCSCCSQLVHPACVVPPVEEVISGDWSCPSCKEKTEEYLRARQAYYEELLKRYEAALERKLKILEIIRSLDLPNNPLDDIIDQLGGPDEVAEITGRRGMLVRASGGKGVTYQARNTKDVTMEMVNMHEKQLFMDGKKLVAIISEAGSAGVSLQSDRRAVNQKRRVHITLELPWSADRAIQQFGRTHRSNQASAPEYRLLFTNLGGERRFASIVAKRLESLGALTQGDRRAGPSLSAYNYDSAYGKKALMMLYRGIMEQESLPIIPPGCSLEKPETIEDFMLKAKAALVSVGIIRDSVKARVEGNIDSGIVDIKANTIELQGTPKTVFVDNMSGASTVLFTFTLDRGITFESASTLLEEKRKDESGSSNNGFYESRREWMGKRHFILAFEGSTPGMYKICRPAIGESIREMPLAELKDKYRKLSSLDRARNGWEEEYGASSKQCMHGPKCRLGNFCTTGRRLQEANVLGGLILPVWGTIEKALSKQARQSHKRLRVVRIETTADSQRIVGLLIPNAAVESVLQDLAWVQDVDDE
;
A
#
# COMPACT_ATOMS: atom_id res chain seq x y z
N MET A 1 -20.40 16.15 -27.01
CA MET A 1 -19.49 16.64 -28.06
C MET A 1 -18.62 17.80 -27.58
N MET A 2 -19.17 18.95 -27.16
CA MET A 2 -18.37 20.09 -26.67
C MET A 2 -17.46 19.82 -25.46
N LEU A 3 -17.81 18.87 -24.57
CA LEU A 3 -16.96 18.47 -23.44
C LEU A 3 -15.81 17.51 -23.83
N LEU A 4 -15.92 16.84 -24.98
CA LEU A 4 -14.88 15.96 -25.50
C LEU A 4 -13.84 16.77 -26.28
N GLU A 5 -14.29 17.79 -27.04
CA GLU A 5 -13.41 18.75 -27.73
C GLU A 5 -12.61 19.60 -26.74
N ALA A 6 -13.23 20.04 -25.63
CA ALA A 6 -12.52 20.77 -24.57
C ALA A 6 -11.45 19.93 -23.84
N ALA A 7 -11.62 18.59 -23.77
CA ALA A 7 -10.61 17.71 -23.20
C ALA A 7 -9.43 17.49 -24.16
N ILE A 8 -9.70 17.43 -25.46
CA ILE A 8 -8.68 17.30 -26.53
C ILE A 8 -7.86 18.59 -26.68
N ASP A 9 -8.48 19.76 -26.49
CA ASP A 9 -7.76 21.05 -26.54
C ASP A 9 -6.87 21.28 -25.30
N VAL A 10 -7.26 20.75 -24.12
CA VAL A 10 -6.42 20.75 -22.91
C VAL A 10 -5.19 19.82 -23.07
N GLU A 11 -5.32 18.72 -23.82
CA GLU A 11 -4.20 17.83 -24.16
C GLU A 11 -3.16 18.49 -25.09
N ARG A 12 -3.54 19.48 -25.91
CA ARG A 12 -2.58 20.25 -26.75
C ARG A 12 -1.85 21.34 -25.97
N GLU A 13 -2.46 21.95 -24.94
CA GLU A 13 -1.81 23.03 -24.16
C GLU A 13 -0.77 22.53 -23.15
N GLU A 14 -0.80 21.26 -22.71
CA GLU A 14 0.30 20.67 -21.92
C GLU A 14 1.54 20.34 -22.78
N ASP A 15 1.38 20.26 -24.12
CA ASP A 15 2.41 19.79 -25.06
C ASP A 15 3.27 20.91 -25.69
N GLU A 16 2.92 22.20 -25.55
CA GLU A 16 3.68 23.33 -26.15
C GLU A 16 4.60 24.09 -25.17
N GLY A 17 4.86 23.55 -23.98
CA GLY A 17 5.53 24.29 -22.91
C GLY A 17 6.63 23.55 -22.14
N GLY A 18 7.41 22.70 -22.82
CA GLY A 18 8.67 22.16 -22.29
C GLY A 18 8.69 20.64 -22.24
N LEU A 19 9.71 20.04 -22.87
CA LEU A 19 10.02 18.62 -22.73
C LEU A 19 9.90 18.21 -21.27
N ALA A 20 9.03 17.23 -20.99
CA ALA A 20 9.06 16.51 -19.74
C ALA A 20 10.51 16.04 -19.52
N GLY A 21 11.19 16.63 -18.53
CA GLY A 21 12.59 16.32 -18.26
C GLY A 21 12.74 14.81 -18.13
N GLU A 22 13.68 14.23 -18.86
CA GLU A 22 13.87 12.77 -18.92
C GLU A 22 14.03 12.21 -17.49
N THR A 23 12.98 11.54 -16.99
CA THR A 23 12.97 10.98 -15.63
C THR A 23 14.00 9.86 -15.48
N PHE A 24 14.34 9.21 -16.59
CA PHE A 24 15.29 8.11 -16.70
C PHE A 24 16.35 8.43 -17.76
N MET A 25 17.60 8.09 -17.48
CA MET A 25 18.72 8.22 -18.41
C MET A 25 19.32 6.85 -18.72
N ASP A 26 19.81 6.67 -19.95
CA ASP A 26 20.52 5.44 -20.34
C ASP A 26 21.74 5.23 -19.44
N TYR A 27 21.83 4.04 -18.85
CA TYR A 27 22.93 3.68 -17.98
C TYR A 27 24.00 2.92 -18.73
N ARG A 28 25.24 3.38 -18.58
CA ARG A 28 26.44 2.60 -18.94
C ARG A 28 27.47 2.75 -17.83
N PRO A 29 28.16 1.67 -17.44
CA PRO A 29 29.29 1.75 -16.53
C PRO A 29 30.28 2.81 -17.03
N SER A 30 30.51 3.85 -16.22
CA SER A 30 31.38 4.97 -16.59
C SER A 30 32.85 4.70 -16.31
N LYS A 31 33.13 3.80 -15.34
CA LYS A 31 34.48 3.53 -14.81
C LYS A 31 35.04 2.14 -15.13
N LEU A 32 34.19 1.22 -15.59
CA LEU A 32 34.57 -0.16 -15.90
C LEU A 32 34.15 -0.52 -17.32
N SER A 33 35.08 -1.05 -18.10
CA SER A 33 34.87 -1.44 -19.50
C SER A 33 35.07 -2.94 -19.73
N ILE A 34 34.79 -3.77 -18.72
CA ILE A 34 35.00 -5.22 -18.75
C ILE A 34 33.70 -5.93 -19.17
N GLY A 35 33.81 -6.90 -20.08
CA GLY A 35 32.70 -7.74 -20.54
C GLY A 35 31.80 -7.10 -21.61
N PRO A 36 30.87 -7.88 -22.19
CA PRO A 36 29.99 -7.43 -23.26
C PRO A 36 28.95 -6.41 -22.79
N LEU A 37 28.42 -5.63 -23.73
CA LEU A 37 27.27 -4.76 -23.46
C LEU A 37 26.06 -5.59 -23.02
N HIS A 38 25.24 -5.02 -22.13
CA HIS A 38 24.01 -5.68 -21.73
C HIS A 38 23.07 -5.85 -22.95
N PRO A 39 22.42 -7.02 -23.12
CA PRO A 39 21.63 -7.34 -24.31
C PRO A 39 20.50 -6.34 -24.62
N ASP A 40 19.99 -5.68 -23.59
CA ASP A 40 18.87 -4.75 -23.65
C ASP A 40 19.24 -3.41 -23.00
N HIS A 41 18.54 -2.35 -23.39
CA HIS A 41 18.74 -1.01 -22.85
C HIS A 41 18.40 -0.97 -21.35
N VAL A 42 19.33 -0.49 -20.54
CA VAL A 42 19.16 -0.33 -19.10
C VAL A 42 19.24 1.15 -18.78
N VAL A 43 18.34 1.61 -17.93
CA VAL A 43 18.21 3.01 -17.51
C VAL A 43 18.34 3.13 -16.00
N GLU A 44 18.72 4.31 -15.54
CA GLU A 44 18.64 4.70 -14.13
C GLU A 44 17.89 6.03 -13.98
N THR A 45 17.45 6.36 -12.76
CA THR A 45 16.74 7.62 -12.53
C THR A 45 17.66 8.81 -12.76
N SER A 46 17.09 9.94 -13.17
CA SER A 46 17.82 11.21 -13.33
C SER A 46 18.52 11.65 -12.03
N SER A 47 17.92 11.41 -10.86
CA SER A 47 18.53 11.68 -9.56
C SER A 47 19.76 10.79 -9.30
N LEU A 48 19.70 9.49 -9.62
CA LEU A 48 20.82 8.57 -9.42
C LEU A 48 21.96 8.79 -10.42
N SER A 49 21.66 9.17 -11.65
CA SER A 49 22.67 9.47 -12.68
C SER A 49 23.47 10.73 -12.42
N ALA A 50 22.92 11.67 -11.64
CA ALA A 50 23.66 12.83 -11.15
C ALA A 50 24.81 12.46 -10.18
N VAL A 51 24.85 11.22 -9.68
CA VAL A 51 25.89 10.75 -8.76
C VAL A 51 26.67 9.59 -9.37
N GLN A 52 27.99 9.72 -9.36
CA GLN A 52 28.88 8.66 -9.79
C GLN A 52 29.25 7.75 -8.61
N PRO A 53 29.39 6.43 -8.82
CA PRO A 53 29.91 5.50 -7.81
C PRO A 53 31.40 5.79 -7.51
N PRO A 54 31.97 5.25 -6.42
CA PRO A 54 33.39 5.43 -6.08
C PRO A 54 34.32 4.81 -7.13
N GLU A 55 35.62 5.08 -7.04
CA GLU A 55 36.58 4.41 -7.93
C GLU A 55 36.61 2.89 -7.69
N PRO A 56 36.56 2.07 -8.74
CA PRO A 56 36.67 0.62 -8.61
C PRO A 56 38.13 0.25 -8.29
N THR A 57 38.36 -0.35 -7.13
CA THR A 57 39.70 -0.78 -6.66
C THR A 57 39.84 -2.30 -6.56
N TYR A 58 38.75 -3.05 -6.73
CA TYR A 58 38.74 -4.51 -6.60
C TYR A 58 38.98 -5.18 -7.96
N ASP A 59 39.93 -6.12 -8.00
CA ASP A 59 40.23 -6.94 -9.18
C ASP A 59 39.62 -8.34 -9.02
N LEU A 60 38.82 -8.77 -10.00
CA LEU A 60 38.08 -10.03 -9.95
C LEU A 60 39.00 -11.20 -10.28
N LYS A 61 38.95 -12.28 -9.48
CA LYS A 61 39.68 -13.52 -9.83
C LYS A 61 39.10 -14.22 -11.04
N ILE A 62 37.78 -14.14 -11.22
CA ILE A 62 37.07 -14.76 -12.34
C ILE A 62 37.09 -13.89 -13.62
N LYS A 63 37.91 -12.83 -13.67
CA LYS A 63 37.92 -11.88 -14.79
C LYS A 63 38.17 -12.57 -16.13
N ASP A 64 39.21 -13.39 -16.22
CA ASP A 64 39.56 -14.11 -17.45
C ASP A 64 38.46 -15.09 -17.87
N ASP A 65 37.83 -15.77 -16.91
CA ASP A 65 36.71 -16.69 -17.17
C ASP A 65 35.50 -15.93 -17.73
N LEU A 66 35.20 -14.74 -17.20
CA LEU A 66 34.08 -13.92 -17.63
C LEU A 66 34.32 -13.28 -19.00
N GLU A 67 35.55 -12.83 -19.30
CA GLU A 67 35.91 -12.28 -20.60
C GLU A 67 35.85 -13.35 -21.70
N ASN A 68 36.28 -14.59 -21.41
CA ASN A 68 36.24 -15.68 -22.37
C ASN A 68 34.82 -16.26 -22.58
N SER A 69 34.02 -16.34 -21.52
CA SER A 69 32.68 -16.92 -21.58
C SER A 69 31.60 -15.93 -22.04
N GLU A 70 31.86 -14.63 -21.93
CA GLU A 70 30.89 -13.55 -22.14
C GLU A 70 29.58 -13.74 -21.34
N ALA A 71 29.64 -14.50 -20.24
CA ALA A 71 28.45 -14.95 -19.52
C ALA A 71 27.72 -13.83 -18.76
N LEU A 72 28.45 -12.79 -18.35
CA LEU A 72 27.94 -11.62 -17.63
C LEU A 72 28.19 -10.34 -18.43
N SER A 73 27.21 -9.45 -18.43
CA SER A 73 27.34 -8.12 -19.03
C SER A 73 28.18 -7.17 -18.19
N CYS A 74 28.69 -6.11 -18.81
CA CYS A 74 29.53 -5.10 -18.16
C CYS A 74 28.89 -4.47 -16.91
N LEU A 75 27.57 -4.25 -16.91
CA LEU A 75 26.85 -3.70 -15.75
C LEU A 75 26.76 -4.72 -14.60
N GLN A 76 26.68 -6.00 -14.92
CA GLN A 76 26.65 -7.06 -13.91
C GLN A 76 28.04 -7.19 -13.29
N ILE A 77 29.09 -7.18 -14.11
CA ILE A 77 30.50 -7.21 -13.67
C ILE A 77 30.83 -6.00 -12.79
N GLU A 78 30.38 -4.79 -13.16
CA GLU A 78 30.50 -3.59 -12.32
C GLU A 78 29.89 -3.80 -10.93
N THR A 79 28.76 -4.49 -10.85
CA THR A 79 28.11 -4.81 -9.58
C THR A 79 28.94 -5.77 -8.75
N LEU A 80 29.54 -6.79 -9.38
CA LEU A 80 30.44 -7.73 -8.70
C LEU A 80 31.63 -6.98 -8.09
N VAL A 81 32.25 -6.06 -8.83
CA VAL A 81 33.38 -5.25 -8.36
C VAL A 81 32.99 -4.42 -7.14
N TYR A 82 31.92 -3.63 -7.21
CA TYR A 82 31.50 -2.80 -6.07
C TYR A 82 31.04 -3.63 -4.87
N ALA A 83 30.33 -4.75 -5.10
CA ALA A 83 29.93 -5.64 -4.01
C ALA A 83 31.16 -6.25 -3.31
N CYS A 84 32.14 -6.74 -4.07
CA CYS A 84 33.36 -7.30 -3.51
C CYS A 84 34.20 -6.25 -2.77
N GLN A 85 34.35 -5.06 -3.36
CA GLN A 85 35.03 -3.92 -2.73
C GLN A 85 34.38 -3.53 -1.40
N ARG A 86 33.04 -3.46 -1.37
CA ARG A 86 32.31 -3.16 -0.14
C ARG A 86 32.45 -4.27 0.89
N HIS A 87 32.45 -5.54 0.46
CA HIS A 87 32.65 -6.70 1.34
C HIS A 87 34.04 -6.80 1.95
N LEU A 88 35.03 -6.00 1.51
CA LEU A 88 36.33 -5.91 2.19
C LEU A 88 36.30 -5.01 3.43
N GLN A 89 35.27 -4.17 3.58
CA GLN A 89 35.18 -3.18 4.64
C GLN A 89 34.40 -3.71 5.86
N HIS A 90 34.74 -3.20 7.04
CA HIS A 90 34.01 -3.42 8.28
C HIS A 90 33.36 -2.11 8.75
N LEU A 91 32.16 -2.22 9.30
CA LEU A 91 31.47 -1.10 9.94
C LEU A 91 32.10 -0.82 11.32
N PRO A 92 31.92 0.38 11.89
CA PRO A 92 32.38 0.70 13.25
C PRO A 92 31.86 -0.26 14.34
N SER A 93 30.76 -0.96 14.08
CA SER A 93 30.24 -2.01 14.97
C SER A 93 31.08 -3.31 14.98
N GLY A 94 32.11 -3.40 14.14
CA GLY A 94 32.94 -4.59 13.93
C GLY A 94 32.34 -5.61 12.95
N ALA A 95 31.11 -5.40 12.46
CA ALA A 95 30.48 -6.29 11.51
C ALA A 95 30.89 -5.96 10.05
N ARG A 96 31.02 -6.98 9.19
CA ARG A 96 31.34 -6.80 7.78
C ARG A 96 30.25 -6.01 7.05
N ALA A 97 30.64 -5.06 6.20
CA ALA A 97 29.69 -4.25 5.45
C ALA A 97 28.95 -5.07 4.38
N GLY A 98 27.68 -4.72 4.17
CA GLY A 98 26.80 -5.31 3.16
C GLY A 98 26.67 -4.43 1.92
N PHE A 99 26.16 -5.03 0.85
CA PHE A 99 25.88 -4.37 -0.42
C PHE A 99 24.42 -4.54 -0.80
N PHE A 100 23.79 -3.51 -1.37
CA PHE A 100 22.39 -3.53 -1.80
C PHE A 100 22.27 -3.42 -3.32
N LEU A 101 21.75 -4.48 -3.94
CA LEU A 101 21.38 -4.55 -5.34
C LEU A 101 19.90 -4.20 -5.50
N GLY A 102 19.65 -2.96 -5.91
CA GLY A 102 18.33 -2.38 -6.17
C GLY A 102 17.79 -2.58 -7.59
N ASP A 103 18.47 -3.36 -8.43
CA ASP A 103 18.08 -3.49 -9.84
C ASP A 103 16.63 -3.97 -10.01
N GLY A 104 15.95 -3.38 -11.00
CA GLY A 104 14.59 -3.70 -11.42
C GLY A 104 14.43 -5.14 -11.91
N ALA A 105 13.19 -5.51 -12.22
CA ALA A 105 12.90 -6.80 -12.83
C ALA A 105 13.57 -6.88 -14.22
N GLY A 106 14.14 -8.03 -14.54
CA GLY A 106 14.68 -8.30 -15.88
C GLY A 106 16.10 -7.83 -16.19
N VAL A 107 16.82 -7.18 -15.25
CA VAL A 107 18.24 -6.79 -15.43
C VAL A 107 19.24 -7.95 -15.19
N GLY A 108 18.76 -9.09 -14.67
CA GLY A 108 19.59 -10.27 -14.43
C GLY A 108 20.22 -10.34 -13.03
N LYS A 109 19.48 -9.94 -11.99
CA LYS A 109 19.89 -10.08 -10.57
C LYS A 109 20.37 -11.48 -10.21
N GLY A 110 19.67 -12.52 -10.65
CA GLY A 110 20.03 -13.92 -10.36
C GLY A 110 21.39 -14.31 -10.91
N ARG A 111 21.70 -13.95 -12.17
CA ARG A 111 23.04 -14.12 -12.77
C ARG A 111 24.11 -13.30 -12.04
N THR A 112 23.78 -12.10 -11.58
CA THR A 112 24.70 -11.27 -10.79
C THR A 112 25.03 -11.93 -9.45
N ILE A 113 24.03 -12.49 -8.76
CA ILE A 113 24.22 -13.28 -7.52
C ILE A 113 25.08 -14.52 -7.81
N ALA A 114 24.80 -15.25 -8.89
CA ALA A 114 25.55 -16.43 -9.29
C ALA A 114 27.03 -16.10 -9.57
N GLY A 115 27.30 -15.00 -10.28
CA GLY A 115 28.67 -14.51 -10.50
C GLY A 115 29.40 -14.14 -9.20
N LEU A 116 28.70 -13.53 -8.24
CA LEU A 116 29.27 -13.22 -6.93
C LEU A 116 29.57 -14.49 -6.11
N ILE A 117 28.71 -15.51 -6.19
CA ILE A 117 28.98 -16.84 -5.60
C ILE A 117 30.22 -17.45 -6.26
N TRP A 118 30.35 -17.35 -7.57
CA TRP A 118 31.48 -17.90 -8.34
C TRP A 118 32.82 -17.24 -8.00
N GLU A 119 32.84 -15.92 -7.85
CA GLU A 119 34.01 -15.17 -7.36
C GLU A 119 34.40 -15.64 -5.96
N ASN A 120 33.45 -15.76 -5.03
CA ASN A 120 33.72 -16.24 -3.67
C ASN A 120 34.25 -17.68 -3.67
N TRP A 121 33.76 -18.53 -4.58
CA TRP A 121 34.23 -19.90 -4.74
C TRP A 121 35.73 -19.97 -5.10
N HIS A 122 36.20 -19.09 -6.00
CA HIS A 122 37.62 -18.94 -6.38
C HIS A 122 38.51 -18.36 -5.27
N HIS A 123 37.92 -17.77 -4.25
CA HIS A 123 38.61 -17.37 -3.02
C HIS A 123 38.60 -18.46 -1.93
N GLY A 124 38.15 -19.68 -2.26
CA GLY A 124 38.09 -20.81 -1.32
C GLY A 124 36.88 -20.78 -0.39
N ARG A 125 35.95 -19.83 -0.57
CA ARG A 125 34.72 -19.72 0.24
C ARG A 125 33.64 -20.61 -0.38
N ARG A 126 33.65 -21.88 0.01
CA ARG A 126 32.82 -22.93 -0.61
C ARG A 126 31.41 -23.09 -0.03
N LYS A 127 30.97 -22.16 0.82
CA LYS A 127 29.65 -22.21 1.47
C LYS A 127 28.92 -20.90 1.22
N ALA A 128 27.71 -20.99 0.67
CA ALA A 128 26.83 -19.83 0.45
C ALA A 128 25.39 -20.14 0.88
N VAL A 129 24.68 -19.11 1.34
CA VAL A 129 23.28 -19.19 1.76
C VAL A 129 22.45 -18.28 0.87
N TRP A 130 21.42 -18.82 0.21
CA TRP A 130 20.53 -18.07 -0.68
C TRP A 130 19.09 -18.14 -0.18
N ILE A 131 18.62 -17.06 0.42
CA ILE A 131 17.27 -16.93 0.96
C ILE A 131 16.39 -16.20 -0.06
N SER A 132 15.27 -16.79 -0.47
CA SER A 132 14.32 -16.17 -1.40
C SER A 132 12.85 -16.39 -0.98
N VAL A 133 11.89 -16.00 -1.81
CA VAL A 133 10.45 -16.03 -1.46
C VAL A 133 9.82 -17.42 -1.64
N GLY A 134 10.15 -18.09 -2.73
CA GLY A 134 9.54 -19.36 -3.13
C GLY A 134 10.56 -20.49 -3.23
N SER A 135 10.13 -21.74 -3.00
CA SER A 135 10.98 -22.92 -3.17
C SER A 135 11.39 -23.15 -4.63
N ASP A 136 10.52 -22.76 -5.56
CA ASP A 136 10.68 -23.06 -6.99
C ASP A 136 11.79 -22.21 -7.63
N LEU A 137 12.10 -21.06 -7.02
CA LEU A 137 13.23 -20.20 -7.38
C LEU A 137 14.58 -20.90 -7.21
N LYS A 138 14.63 -22.06 -6.55
CA LYS A 138 15.82 -22.91 -6.57
C LYS A 138 16.22 -23.31 -7.98
N PHE A 139 15.25 -23.61 -8.86
CA PHE A 139 15.54 -24.01 -10.23
C PHE A 139 16.09 -22.84 -11.04
N ASP A 140 15.58 -21.63 -10.80
CA ASP A 140 16.15 -20.40 -11.36
C ASP A 140 17.58 -20.15 -10.84
N ALA A 141 17.81 -20.30 -9.52
CA ALA A 141 19.15 -20.17 -8.95
C ALA A 141 20.14 -21.19 -9.54
N ARG A 142 19.71 -22.43 -9.79
CA ARG A 142 20.54 -23.43 -10.46
C ARG A 142 20.83 -23.06 -11.91
N ARG A 143 19.81 -22.66 -12.68
CA ARG A 143 19.99 -22.17 -14.05
C ARG A 143 20.96 -20.99 -14.09
N ASP A 144 20.84 -20.05 -13.16
CA ASP A 144 21.67 -18.85 -13.15
C ASP A 144 23.14 -19.18 -12.80
N LEU A 145 23.40 -20.20 -11.98
CA LEU A 145 24.75 -20.74 -11.74
C LEU A 145 25.31 -21.45 -12.97
N ASP A 146 24.49 -22.23 -13.68
CA ASP A 146 24.90 -22.88 -14.93
C ASP A 146 25.19 -21.85 -16.03
N ASP A 147 24.38 -20.80 -16.13
CA ASP A 147 24.53 -19.70 -17.10
C ASP A 147 25.87 -18.95 -16.93
N VAL A 148 26.44 -18.90 -15.72
CA VAL A 148 27.74 -18.26 -15.46
C VAL A 148 28.92 -19.24 -15.46
N GLY A 149 28.70 -20.51 -15.82
CA GLY A 149 29.73 -21.55 -15.85
C GLY A 149 30.02 -22.20 -14.49
N ALA A 150 29.27 -21.87 -13.44
CA ALA A 150 29.43 -22.39 -12.08
C ALA A 150 28.70 -23.74 -11.87
N SER A 151 28.65 -24.60 -12.89
CA SER A 151 27.88 -25.86 -12.87
C SER A 151 28.36 -26.86 -11.82
N CYS A 152 29.60 -26.73 -11.34
CA CYS A 152 30.14 -27.57 -10.27
C CYS A 152 29.55 -27.28 -8.87
N ILE A 153 28.82 -26.18 -8.69
CA ILE A 153 28.26 -25.79 -7.39
C ILE A 153 26.86 -26.39 -7.22
N GLU A 154 26.70 -27.33 -6.29
CA GLU A 154 25.40 -27.91 -5.97
C GLU A 154 24.49 -26.94 -5.21
N VAL A 155 23.18 -26.99 -5.54
CA VAL A 155 22.14 -26.20 -4.86
C VAL A 155 21.26 -27.14 -4.04
N HIS A 156 21.29 -26.99 -2.71
CA HIS A 156 20.56 -27.84 -1.78
C HIS A 156 19.31 -27.14 -1.24
N ALA A 157 18.15 -27.80 -1.31
CA ALA A 157 16.88 -27.21 -0.84
C ALA A 157 16.67 -27.52 0.64
N LEU A 158 16.80 -26.53 1.53
CA LEU A 158 16.77 -26.76 2.98
C LEU A 158 15.44 -27.38 3.45
N ASN A 159 14.32 -27.00 2.83
CA ASN A 159 12.99 -27.52 3.15
C ASN A 159 12.86 -29.04 2.94
N LYS A 160 13.64 -29.63 2.02
CA LYS A 160 13.64 -31.07 1.73
C LYS A 160 14.65 -31.87 2.59
N LEU A 161 15.48 -31.18 3.36
CA LEU A 161 16.51 -31.81 4.19
C LEU A 161 16.00 -32.07 5.61
N PRO A 162 16.45 -33.13 6.29
CA PRO A 162 16.08 -33.38 7.69
C PRO A 162 16.60 -32.27 8.62
N TYR A 163 16.03 -32.15 9.82
CA TYR A 163 16.45 -31.22 10.88
C TYR A 163 17.73 -31.67 11.63
N SER A 164 18.49 -32.62 11.08
CA SER A 164 19.81 -33.00 11.59
C SER A 164 20.89 -32.03 11.12
N LYS A 165 22.10 -32.10 11.68
CA LYS A 165 23.23 -31.28 11.21
C LYS A 165 23.44 -31.47 9.70
N LEU A 166 23.62 -30.39 8.94
CA LEU A 166 23.73 -30.46 7.48
C LEU A 166 25.01 -31.16 7.00
N ASP A 167 26.08 -31.07 7.80
CA ASP A 167 27.37 -31.72 7.60
C ASP A 167 27.44 -33.15 8.16
N SER A 168 26.33 -33.68 8.70
CA SER A 168 26.30 -35.03 9.25
C SER A 168 26.56 -36.08 8.16
N LYS A 169 26.99 -37.28 8.56
CA LYS A 169 27.11 -38.42 7.63
C LYS A 169 25.79 -38.77 6.92
N SER A 170 24.65 -38.40 7.50
CA SER A 170 23.32 -38.67 6.95
C SER A 170 22.85 -37.66 5.91
N VAL A 171 23.36 -36.41 5.93
CA VAL A 171 22.98 -35.34 4.99
C VAL A 171 24.12 -35.02 4.02
N GLY A 172 25.36 -35.00 4.51
CA GLY A 172 26.58 -34.96 3.69
C GLY A 172 26.94 -33.61 3.07
N ILE A 173 26.24 -32.51 3.39
CA ILE A 173 26.45 -31.21 2.75
C ILE A 173 27.61 -30.47 3.42
N ARG A 174 28.77 -30.49 2.77
CA ARG A 174 29.99 -29.81 3.24
C ARG A 174 30.26 -28.49 2.55
N GLU A 175 29.91 -28.40 1.27
CA GLU A 175 30.10 -27.26 0.38
C GLU A 175 28.89 -27.11 -0.55
N GLY A 176 28.75 -25.94 -1.18
CA GLY A 176 27.65 -25.61 -2.09
C GLY A 176 26.78 -24.46 -1.60
N VAL A 177 25.62 -24.31 -2.27
CA VAL A 177 24.62 -23.28 -1.98
C VAL A 177 23.45 -23.92 -1.23
N VAL A 178 23.18 -23.46 -0.01
CA VAL A 178 21.95 -23.82 0.71
C VAL A 178 20.86 -22.82 0.36
N PHE A 179 19.86 -23.29 -0.39
CA PHE A 179 18.71 -22.51 -0.83
C PHE A 179 17.51 -22.73 0.12
N LEU A 180 16.88 -21.65 0.54
CA LEU A 180 15.74 -21.68 1.46
C LEU A 180 14.78 -20.52 1.24
N THR A 181 13.55 -20.66 1.77
CA THR A 181 12.58 -19.57 1.79
C THR A 181 12.64 -18.80 3.11
N TYR A 182 12.16 -17.54 3.11
CA TYR A 182 11.96 -16.77 4.34
C TYR A 182 11.04 -17.49 5.35
N SER A 183 10.05 -18.25 4.87
CA SER A 183 9.20 -19.09 5.72
C SER A 183 9.94 -20.29 6.30
N SER A 184 10.88 -20.88 5.55
CA SER A 184 11.72 -21.98 6.03
C SER A 184 12.71 -21.50 7.09
N LEU A 185 13.17 -20.25 7.02
CA LEU A 185 14.11 -19.66 7.99
C LEU A 185 13.53 -19.66 9.41
N ILE A 186 12.23 -19.39 9.55
CA ILE A 186 11.52 -19.35 10.84
C ILE A 186 10.95 -20.70 11.26
N ALA A 187 11.10 -21.74 10.44
CA ALA A 187 10.53 -23.05 10.72
C ALA A 187 11.28 -23.79 11.84
N SER A 188 10.54 -24.56 12.63
CA SER A 188 11.05 -25.41 13.70
C SER A 188 10.47 -26.82 13.60
N SER A 189 11.25 -27.83 13.96
CA SER A 189 10.75 -29.20 14.11
C SER A 189 9.82 -29.33 15.31
N GLU A 190 9.00 -30.38 15.35
CA GLU A 190 8.22 -30.78 16.53
C GLU A 190 9.09 -30.94 17.80
N LYS A 191 10.35 -31.37 17.64
CA LYS A 191 11.34 -31.49 18.73
C LYS A 191 12.05 -30.17 19.09
N GLY A 192 11.53 -29.02 18.65
CA GLY A 192 12.03 -27.68 18.97
C GLY A 192 13.29 -27.21 18.25
N ARG A 193 13.88 -27.99 17.31
CA ARG A 193 15.06 -27.56 16.54
C ARG A 193 14.69 -26.56 15.45
N SER A 194 15.29 -25.36 15.49
CA SER A 194 15.08 -24.30 14.51
C SER A 194 15.97 -24.48 13.26
N ARG A 195 15.44 -24.15 12.07
CA ARG A 195 16.21 -24.08 10.83
C ARG A 195 17.30 -23.01 10.87
N LEU A 196 17.04 -21.87 11.51
CA LEU A 196 18.04 -20.82 11.72
C LEU A 196 19.26 -21.35 12.47
N GLN A 197 19.05 -22.07 13.57
CA GLN A 197 20.13 -22.67 14.34
C GLN A 197 20.91 -23.71 13.52
N GLN A 198 20.20 -24.53 12.74
CA GLN A 198 20.81 -25.51 11.83
C GLN A 198 21.74 -24.83 10.81
N LEU A 199 21.32 -23.69 10.24
CA LEU A 199 22.11 -22.91 9.28
C LEU A 199 23.34 -22.27 9.93
N VAL A 200 23.17 -21.60 11.07
CA VAL A 200 24.27 -20.99 11.82
C VAL A 200 25.31 -22.04 12.20
N GLN A 201 24.86 -23.24 12.59
CA GLN A 201 25.76 -24.35 12.89
C GLN A 201 26.53 -24.85 11.67
N TRP A 202 25.91 -24.89 10.48
CA TRP A 202 26.57 -25.27 9.24
C TRP A 202 27.55 -24.21 8.73
N CYS A 203 27.20 -22.93 8.90
CA CYS A 203 28.07 -21.80 8.59
C CYS A 203 29.31 -21.79 9.49
N GLY A 204 29.11 -22.01 10.80
CA GLY A 204 30.15 -21.91 11.81
C GLY A 204 30.36 -20.47 12.29
N GLY A 205 31.08 -20.30 13.42
CA GLY A 205 31.24 -18.99 14.06
C GLY A 205 32.15 -17.99 13.31
N GLN A 206 33.04 -18.48 12.44
CA GLN A 206 33.94 -17.66 11.62
C GLN A 206 33.53 -17.64 10.14
N PHE A 207 32.23 -17.79 9.88
CA PHE A 207 31.73 -17.83 8.51
C PHE A 207 31.96 -16.50 7.80
N ASP A 208 32.83 -16.53 6.78
CA ASP A 208 33.10 -15.39 5.90
C ASP A 208 32.46 -15.56 4.51
N GLY A 209 31.62 -16.59 4.32
CA GLY A 209 30.91 -16.84 3.07
C GLY A 209 29.81 -15.82 2.77
N LEU A 210 29.13 -16.02 1.63
CA LEU A 210 28.09 -15.13 1.13
C LEU A 210 26.70 -15.54 1.64
N ILE A 211 25.95 -14.56 2.17
CA ILE A 211 24.52 -14.68 2.46
C ILE A 211 23.76 -13.70 1.58
N VAL A 212 22.83 -14.24 0.79
CA VAL A 212 22.00 -13.49 -0.14
C VAL A 212 20.58 -13.44 0.39
N PHE A 213 20.07 -12.24 0.59
CA PHE A 213 18.67 -11.96 0.84
C PHE A 213 18.01 -11.51 -0.47
N ASP A 214 17.53 -12.47 -1.24
CA ASP A 214 16.80 -12.25 -2.48
C ASP A 214 15.34 -11.86 -2.19
N GLU A 215 14.81 -10.93 -2.96
CA GLU A 215 13.53 -10.25 -2.71
C GLU A 215 13.32 -9.83 -1.24
N CYS A 216 14.35 -9.19 -0.67
CA CYS A 216 14.43 -8.87 0.76
C CYS A 216 13.30 -7.97 1.28
N HIS A 217 12.54 -7.30 0.40
CA HIS A 217 11.31 -6.58 0.76
C HIS A 217 10.26 -7.45 1.49
N LYS A 218 10.36 -8.79 1.47
CA LYS A 218 9.53 -9.67 2.30
C LYS A 218 9.83 -9.58 3.81
N ALA A 219 11.00 -9.08 4.19
CA ALA A 219 11.38 -8.85 5.60
C ALA A 219 10.96 -7.46 6.13
N LYS A 220 10.18 -6.68 5.36
CA LYS A 220 9.89 -5.26 5.62
C LYS A 220 9.08 -4.94 6.89
N ASN A 221 8.34 -5.90 7.43
CA ASN A 221 7.48 -5.69 8.60
C ASN A 221 8.23 -5.93 9.92
N LEU A 222 9.45 -5.39 10.04
CA LEU A 222 10.18 -5.36 11.30
C LEU A 222 9.58 -4.29 12.24
N VAL A 223 9.12 -3.18 11.68
CA VAL A 223 8.46 -2.07 12.41
C VAL A 223 7.02 -1.93 11.89
N PRO A 224 6.01 -2.43 12.63
CA PRO A 224 4.61 -2.42 12.17
C PRO A 224 3.98 -1.02 12.19
N GLU A 225 3.02 -0.77 11.30
CA GLU A 225 2.33 0.53 11.14
C GLU A 225 1.50 0.96 12.37
N SER A 226 1.05 0.01 13.20
CA SER A 226 0.01 0.23 14.21
C SER A 226 0.33 -0.31 15.60
N GLY A 227 1.60 -0.22 16.04
CA GLY A 227 2.00 -0.70 17.39
C GLY A 227 1.89 -2.23 17.56
N GLY A 228 1.91 -2.98 16.46
CA GLY A 228 1.93 -4.45 16.47
C GLY A 228 3.30 -5.01 16.88
N GLN A 229 3.42 -6.34 16.89
CA GLN A 229 4.71 -7.02 17.07
C GLN A 229 5.48 -7.12 15.75
N PRO A 230 6.82 -7.06 15.76
CA PRO A 230 7.65 -7.36 14.59
C PRO A 230 7.31 -8.73 13.99
N THR A 231 7.48 -8.86 12.67
CA THR A 231 7.36 -10.18 12.04
C THR A 231 8.51 -11.09 12.44
N LYS A 232 8.20 -12.34 12.80
CA LYS A 232 9.19 -13.40 13.07
C LYS A 232 10.21 -13.54 11.95
N THR A 233 9.81 -13.31 10.70
CA THR A 233 10.70 -13.31 9.54
C THR A 233 11.73 -12.19 9.60
N GLY A 234 11.32 -10.95 9.88
CA GLY A 234 12.25 -9.83 10.04
C GLY A 234 13.22 -10.04 11.19
N GLU A 235 12.73 -10.56 12.32
CA GLU A 235 13.56 -10.91 13.48
C GLU A 235 14.61 -11.98 13.13
N ALA A 236 14.22 -13.04 12.43
CA ALA A 236 15.16 -14.10 12.03
C ALA A 236 16.23 -13.59 11.04
N VAL A 237 15.87 -12.65 10.16
CA VAL A 237 16.82 -11.98 9.25
C VAL A 237 17.80 -11.11 10.04
N LEU A 238 17.39 -10.46 11.12
CA LEU A 238 18.32 -9.76 12.01
C LEU A 238 19.21 -10.72 12.82
N ASP A 239 18.62 -11.79 13.36
CA ASP A 239 19.33 -12.75 14.22
C ASP A 239 20.44 -13.48 13.44
N ILE A 240 20.19 -13.90 12.19
CA ILE A 240 21.25 -14.54 11.38
C ILE A 240 22.43 -13.59 11.11
N GLN A 241 22.15 -12.30 10.86
CA GLN A 241 23.18 -11.30 10.63
C GLN A 241 23.98 -11.02 11.91
N ALA A 242 23.32 -10.97 13.07
CA ALA A 242 23.96 -10.76 14.36
C ALA A 242 24.87 -11.94 14.75
N ARG A 243 24.43 -13.18 14.50
CA ARG A 243 25.21 -14.40 14.81
C ARG A 243 26.40 -14.64 13.86
N LEU A 244 26.36 -14.08 12.66
CA LEU A 244 27.41 -14.23 11.64
C LEU A 244 27.99 -12.85 11.26
N PRO A 245 28.78 -12.21 12.14
CA PRO A 245 29.28 -10.84 11.93
C PRO A 245 30.29 -10.73 10.76
N GLU A 246 31.01 -11.81 10.45
CA GLU A 246 31.98 -11.85 9.35
C GLU A 246 31.38 -12.21 7.99
N ALA A 247 30.10 -12.57 7.93
CA ALA A 247 29.42 -12.94 6.71
C ALA A 247 29.33 -11.77 5.73
N ARG A 248 29.51 -12.09 4.44
CA ARG A 248 29.30 -11.16 3.33
C ARG A 248 27.81 -11.09 3.02
N ILE A 249 27.19 -9.92 3.19
CA ILE A 249 25.75 -9.75 3.00
C ILE A 249 25.45 -9.07 1.67
N MET A 250 24.57 -9.69 0.90
CA MET A 250 23.97 -9.11 -0.30
C MET A 250 22.47 -8.98 -0.11
N TYR A 251 21.96 -7.76 -0.13
CA TYR A 251 20.52 -7.49 -0.19
C TYR A 251 20.13 -7.33 -1.65
N CYS A 252 19.09 -8.02 -2.11
CA CYS A 252 18.62 -7.94 -3.48
C CYS A 252 17.12 -7.63 -3.49
N SER A 253 16.72 -6.43 -3.91
CA SER A 253 15.31 -6.11 -4.13
C SER A 253 15.10 -4.83 -4.91
N ALA A 254 14.24 -4.88 -5.93
CA ALA A 254 13.85 -3.71 -6.73
C ALA A 254 13.06 -2.66 -5.93
N THR A 255 12.44 -3.05 -4.81
CA THR A 255 11.55 -2.19 -4.00
C THR A 255 12.05 -1.99 -2.57
N GLY A 256 13.29 -2.42 -2.27
CA GLY A 256 13.82 -2.37 -0.90
C GLY A 256 14.02 -0.94 -0.35
N ALA A 257 14.24 0.05 -1.23
CA ALA A 257 14.40 1.47 -0.88
C ALA A 257 13.25 2.35 -1.41
N SER A 258 12.04 1.81 -1.57
CA SER A 258 10.86 2.62 -1.92
C SER A 258 10.20 3.28 -0.71
N GLU A 259 10.31 2.68 0.48
CA GLU A 259 9.79 3.21 1.73
C GLU A 259 10.87 3.07 2.82
N PRO A 260 11.10 4.09 3.68
CA PRO A 260 12.16 4.04 4.69
C PRO A 260 12.00 2.87 5.68
N ARG A 261 10.75 2.51 5.99
CA ARG A 261 10.39 1.40 6.90
C ARG A 261 10.91 0.05 6.40
N ASN A 262 10.95 -0.13 5.08
CA ASN A 262 11.36 -1.39 4.43
C ASN A 262 12.87 -1.63 4.50
N MET A 263 13.63 -0.69 5.05
CA MET A 263 15.09 -0.79 5.19
C MET A 263 15.51 -1.33 6.55
N GLY A 264 14.63 -1.45 7.55
CA GLY A 264 15.01 -1.72 8.95
C GLY A 264 15.88 -2.96 9.19
N TYR A 265 15.75 -4.00 8.35
CA TYR A 265 16.58 -5.22 8.43
C TYR A 265 17.96 -5.09 7.76
N MET A 266 18.20 -4.03 6.98
CA MET A 266 19.43 -3.79 6.21
C MET A 266 20.54 -3.17 7.05
N VAL A 267 20.75 -3.69 8.27
CA VAL A 267 21.68 -3.12 9.26
C VAL A 267 23.14 -3.09 8.80
N ARG A 268 23.52 -3.94 7.83
CA ARG A 268 24.90 -4.00 7.29
C ARG A 268 25.21 -2.94 6.25
N LEU A 269 24.23 -2.10 5.89
CA LEU A 269 24.47 -0.93 5.07
C LEU A 269 25.25 0.15 5.83
N GLY A 270 25.08 0.25 7.15
CA GLY A 270 25.75 1.26 7.98
C GLY A 270 25.13 2.65 7.84
N LEU A 271 23.83 2.74 7.56
CA LEU A 271 23.08 4.01 7.51
C LEU A 271 22.74 4.56 8.90
N TRP A 272 22.72 3.68 9.90
CA TRP A 272 22.51 4.01 11.31
C TRP A 272 23.43 3.15 12.19
N GLY A 273 23.60 3.57 13.44
CA GLY A 273 24.46 2.93 14.43
C GLY A 273 25.72 3.75 14.75
N PRO A 274 26.71 3.14 15.43
CA PRO A 274 27.96 3.81 15.80
C PRO A 274 28.68 4.40 14.57
N GLY A 275 29.15 5.64 14.68
CA GLY A 275 29.83 6.36 13.60
C GLY A 275 28.91 7.00 12.55
N THR A 276 27.60 7.07 12.80
CA THR A 276 26.62 7.70 11.90
C THR A 276 25.84 8.82 12.59
N SER A 277 25.21 9.71 11.80
CA SER A 277 24.29 10.74 12.31
C SER A 277 23.07 10.17 13.05
N PHE A 278 22.72 8.90 12.82
CA PHE A 278 21.52 8.26 13.35
C PHE A 278 21.89 7.13 14.31
N THR A 279 21.63 7.30 15.61
CA THR A 279 22.01 6.28 16.60
C THR A 279 21.28 4.95 16.43
N ASN A 280 20.05 4.96 15.92
CA ASN A 280 19.23 3.77 15.66
C ASN A 280 18.29 3.99 14.47
N PHE A 281 17.62 2.91 14.05
CA PHE A 281 16.69 2.94 12.93
C PHE A 281 15.48 3.86 13.18
N ASP A 282 14.95 3.95 14.42
CA ASP A 282 13.80 4.81 14.71
C ASP A 282 14.10 6.30 14.46
N LYS A 283 15.29 6.77 14.85
CA LYS A 283 15.71 8.15 14.57
C LYS A 283 15.89 8.39 13.07
N PHE A 284 16.45 7.41 12.35
CA PHE A 284 16.54 7.46 10.89
C PHE A 284 15.14 7.54 10.25
N LEU A 285 14.21 6.67 10.67
CA LEU A 285 12.84 6.63 10.17
C LEU A 285 12.10 7.95 10.40
N VAL A 286 12.20 8.53 11.61
CA VAL A 286 11.58 9.84 11.90
C VAL A 286 12.15 10.96 11.03
N ALA A 287 13.46 10.93 10.75
CA ALA A 287 14.07 11.91 9.85
C ALA A 287 13.59 11.75 8.41
N MET A 288 13.48 10.51 7.92
CA MET A 288 13.00 10.22 6.57
C MET A 288 11.51 10.53 6.40
N ASP A 289 10.66 10.16 7.36
CA ASP A 289 9.22 10.48 7.35
C ASP A 289 8.98 12.01 7.35
N LYS A 290 9.84 12.79 8.02
CA LYS A 290 9.80 14.27 7.96
C LYS A 290 10.25 14.85 6.63
N GLY A 291 11.19 14.19 5.96
CA GLY A 291 11.78 14.63 4.70
C GLY A 291 11.01 14.16 3.45
N GLY A 292 10.09 13.21 3.61
CA GLY A 292 9.27 12.66 2.53
C GLY A 292 10.10 11.91 1.48
N VAL A 293 9.51 11.73 0.29
CA VAL A 293 10.12 10.99 -0.84
C VAL A 293 11.48 11.57 -1.26
N GLY A 294 11.66 12.89 -1.17
CA GLY A 294 12.91 13.54 -1.54
C GLY A 294 14.09 13.16 -0.64
N ALA A 295 13.86 12.92 0.65
CA ALA A 295 14.90 12.47 1.55
C ALA A 295 15.35 11.03 1.23
N LEU A 296 14.42 10.16 0.84
CA LEU A 296 14.74 8.79 0.45
C LEU A 296 15.56 8.74 -0.85
N GLU A 297 15.28 9.62 -1.81
CA GLU A 297 16.12 9.77 -3.00
C GLU A 297 17.55 10.25 -2.65
N LEU A 298 17.70 11.18 -1.71
CA LEU A 298 19.02 11.59 -1.22
C LEU A 298 19.76 10.42 -0.55
N VAL A 299 19.07 9.58 0.22
CA VAL A 299 19.67 8.35 0.79
C VAL A 299 20.14 7.43 -0.34
N ALA A 300 19.33 7.22 -1.38
CA ALA A 300 19.70 6.39 -2.53
C ALA A 300 20.95 6.91 -3.25
N MET A 301 21.04 8.23 -3.44
CA MET A 301 22.22 8.90 -3.98
C MET A 301 23.46 8.74 -3.10
N ASP A 302 23.33 8.97 -1.78
CA ASP A 302 24.42 8.82 -0.80
C ASP A 302 24.96 7.38 -0.78
N MET A 303 24.05 6.40 -0.85
CA MET A 303 24.41 4.99 -0.95
C MET A 303 25.14 4.64 -2.26
N LYS A 304 24.75 5.25 -3.39
CA LYS A 304 25.47 5.07 -4.67
C LYS A 304 26.87 5.68 -4.60
N ALA A 305 27.00 6.90 -4.10
CA ALA A 305 28.29 7.58 -3.91
C ALA A 305 29.26 6.79 -3.02
N ARG A 306 28.73 6.06 -2.04
CA ARG A 306 29.51 5.20 -1.11
C ARG A 306 29.80 3.80 -1.66
N GLY A 307 29.35 3.46 -2.87
CA GLY A 307 29.55 2.15 -3.48
C GLY A 307 28.84 1.01 -2.75
N MET A 308 27.77 1.31 -2.02
CA MET A 308 26.99 0.32 -1.26
C MET A 308 25.64 0.00 -1.93
N TYR A 309 25.26 0.75 -2.96
CA TYR A 309 23.99 0.61 -3.67
C TYR A 309 24.13 0.86 -5.17
N VAL A 310 23.48 -0.01 -5.95
CA VAL A 310 23.27 0.18 -7.38
C VAL A 310 21.81 -0.15 -7.69
N CYS A 311 21.15 0.68 -8.48
CA CYS A 311 19.77 0.49 -8.88
C CYS A 311 19.55 0.95 -10.30
N ARG A 312 19.29 -0.02 -11.17
CA ARG A 312 19.05 0.18 -12.60
C ARG A 312 17.82 -0.61 -13.00
N THR A 313 17.10 -0.14 -14.00
CA THR A 313 15.87 -0.79 -14.48
C THR A 313 15.96 -1.04 -15.98
N LEU A 314 15.34 -2.11 -16.45
CA LEU A 314 15.25 -2.38 -17.88
C LEU A 314 14.38 -1.30 -18.54
N SER A 315 14.85 -0.74 -19.64
CA SER A 315 14.06 0.22 -20.41
C SER A 315 12.82 -0.45 -20.99
N TYR A 316 11.70 0.28 -21.02
CA TYR A 316 10.50 -0.14 -21.74
C TYR A 316 10.52 0.27 -23.22
N LYS A 317 11.68 0.69 -23.74
CA LYS A 317 11.84 1.03 -25.15
C LYS A 317 11.42 -0.14 -26.06
N GLY A 318 10.45 0.12 -26.93
CA GLY A 318 9.87 -0.87 -27.85
C GLY A 318 8.69 -1.67 -27.28
N ALA A 319 8.37 -1.55 -25.99
CA ALA A 319 7.12 -2.05 -25.44
C ALA A 319 5.97 -1.10 -25.80
N GLU A 320 4.84 -1.65 -26.20
CA GLU A 320 3.64 -0.87 -26.52
C GLU A 320 2.67 -0.93 -25.33
N PHE A 321 2.08 0.21 -24.95
CA PHE A 321 1.07 0.28 -23.90
C PHE A 321 -0.22 0.81 -24.49
N GLU A 322 -1.27 -0.01 -24.42
CA GLU A 322 -2.61 0.32 -24.89
C GLU A 322 -3.57 0.28 -23.71
N VAL A 323 -4.35 1.35 -23.54
CA VAL A 323 -5.46 1.40 -22.60
C VAL A 323 -6.73 1.03 -23.33
N VAL A 324 -7.36 -0.05 -22.89
CA VAL A 324 -8.61 -0.51 -23.47
C VAL A 324 -9.73 -0.24 -22.47
N GLU A 325 -10.55 0.77 -22.77
CA GLU A 325 -11.79 1.01 -22.04
C GLU A 325 -12.87 0.02 -22.51
N VAL A 326 -13.32 -0.82 -21.58
CA VAL A 326 -14.40 -1.79 -21.74
C VAL A 326 -15.69 -1.14 -21.29
N GLN A 327 -16.58 -0.85 -22.24
CA GLN A 327 -17.93 -0.42 -21.92
C GLN A 327 -18.71 -1.61 -21.35
N LEU A 328 -19.43 -1.41 -20.24
CA LEU A 328 -20.32 -2.43 -19.71
C LEU A 328 -21.46 -2.68 -20.71
N GLU A 329 -21.69 -3.95 -21.02
CA GLU A 329 -22.86 -4.38 -21.79
C GLU A 329 -24.15 -4.07 -21.03
N ALA A 330 -25.26 -3.90 -21.75
CA ALA A 330 -26.55 -3.51 -21.15
C ALA A 330 -26.98 -4.49 -20.04
N ASP A 331 -26.81 -5.79 -20.29
CA ASP A 331 -27.16 -6.86 -19.34
C ASP A 331 -26.30 -6.79 -18.07
N MET A 332 -24.99 -6.55 -18.22
CA MET A 332 -24.07 -6.39 -17.09
C MET A 332 -24.34 -5.10 -16.32
N MET A 333 -24.77 -4.03 -17.01
CA MET A 333 -25.12 -2.76 -16.38
C MET A 333 -26.41 -2.87 -15.55
N ASP A 334 -27.42 -3.58 -16.05
CA ASP A 334 -28.64 -3.92 -15.31
C ASP A 334 -28.33 -4.79 -14.07
N MET A 335 -27.51 -5.82 -14.25
CA MET A 335 -27.03 -6.67 -13.17
C MET A 335 -26.27 -5.88 -12.09
N TYR A 336 -25.37 -4.97 -12.49
CA TYR A 336 -24.64 -4.10 -11.57
C TYR A 336 -25.58 -3.15 -10.82
N GLY A 337 -26.57 -2.58 -11.51
CA GLY A 337 -27.58 -1.70 -10.93
C GLY A 337 -28.40 -2.40 -9.83
N LYS A 338 -28.97 -3.57 -10.16
CA LYS A 338 -29.72 -4.40 -9.21
C LYS A 338 -28.88 -4.80 -8.00
N ALA A 339 -27.61 -5.16 -8.22
CA ALA A 339 -26.71 -5.49 -7.12
C ALA A 339 -26.44 -4.28 -6.21
N ALA A 340 -26.25 -3.08 -6.78
CA ALA A 340 -26.04 -1.85 -6.01
C ALA A 340 -27.27 -1.45 -5.19
N GLU A 341 -28.47 -1.58 -5.77
CA GLU A 341 -29.74 -1.39 -5.06
C GLU A 341 -29.86 -2.37 -3.88
N PHE A 342 -29.61 -3.66 -4.12
CA PHE A 342 -29.64 -4.69 -3.09
C PHE A 342 -28.64 -4.41 -1.95
N TRP A 343 -27.42 -3.96 -2.24
CA TRP A 343 -26.45 -3.60 -1.19
C TRP A 343 -26.94 -2.43 -0.32
N ALA A 344 -27.64 -1.45 -0.91
CA ALA A 344 -28.23 -0.33 -0.19
C ALA A 344 -29.39 -0.80 0.70
N GLU A 345 -30.27 -1.68 0.20
CA GLU A 345 -31.36 -2.29 0.96
C GLU A 345 -30.83 -3.16 2.11
N LEU A 346 -29.84 -4.02 1.84
CA LEU A 346 -29.19 -4.85 2.84
C LEU A 346 -28.60 -4.01 3.97
N ARG A 347 -28.02 -2.85 3.66
CA ARG A 347 -27.51 -1.92 4.69
C ARG A 347 -28.63 -1.41 5.58
N MET A 348 -29.75 -1.00 5.00
CA MET A 348 -30.91 -0.52 5.77
C MET A 348 -31.48 -1.64 6.65
N GLU A 349 -31.52 -2.86 6.13
CA GLU A 349 -31.96 -4.03 6.88
C GLU A 349 -31.03 -4.38 8.05
N LEU A 350 -29.70 -4.40 7.82
CA LEU A 350 -28.72 -4.63 8.88
C LEU A 350 -28.77 -3.54 9.96
N LEU A 351 -29.00 -2.28 9.58
CA LEU A 351 -29.21 -1.18 10.53
C LEU A 351 -30.49 -1.40 11.35
N SER A 352 -31.61 -1.66 10.69
CA SER A 352 -32.90 -1.95 11.33
C SER A 352 -32.78 -3.11 12.33
N ALA A 353 -32.16 -4.21 11.90
CA ALA A 353 -31.94 -5.37 12.75
C ALA A 353 -31.05 -5.00 13.95
N SER A 354 -29.95 -4.26 13.74
CA SER A 354 -29.08 -3.85 14.85
C SER A 354 -29.73 -2.91 15.87
N MET A 355 -30.67 -2.05 15.44
CA MET A 355 -31.39 -1.13 16.33
C MET A 355 -32.43 -1.84 17.18
N TYR A 356 -32.97 -2.96 16.70
CA TYR A 356 -33.96 -3.76 17.41
C TYR A 356 -33.38 -4.48 18.64
N TYR A 357 -32.05 -4.55 18.78
CA TYR A 357 -31.37 -5.41 19.77
C TYR A 357 -30.40 -4.69 20.74
N ALA A 358 -30.19 -3.36 20.62
CA ALA A 358 -29.13 -2.68 21.36
C ALA A 358 -29.59 -2.04 22.68
N GLU A 359 -29.71 -2.81 23.76
CA GLU A 359 -29.63 -2.26 25.13
C GLU A 359 -28.19 -2.28 25.69
N GLU A 360 -27.32 -3.18 25.22
CA GLU A 360 -25.88 -3.15 25.51
C GLU A 360 -25.06 -2.89 24.24
N LYS A 361 -24.26 -1.82 24.25
CA LYS A 361 -23.27 -1.55 23.18
C LYS A 361 -22.05 -2.48 23.37
N PRO A 362 -21.88 -3.47 22.49
CA PRO A 362 -20.58 -3.60 21.82
C PRO A 362 -20.67 -3.95 20.31
N SER A 363 -19.64 -3.54 19.56
CA SER A 363 -19.27 -4.01 18.21
C SER A 363 -20.03 -3.53 16.95
N SER A 364 -20.76 -2.40 16.96
CA SER A 364 -21.23 -1.80 15.70
C SER A 364 -20.09 -1.57 14.69
N SER A 365 -18.86 -1.33 15.17
CA SER A 365 -17.69 -1.14 14.31
C SER A 365 -17.22 -2.39 13.55
N GLN A 366 -17.45 -3.61 14.07
CA GLN A 366 -16.96 -4.84 13.41
C GLN A 366 -17.85 -5.24 12.24
N LEU A 367 -19.17 -5.23 12.44
CA LEU A 367 -20.15 -5.50 11.38
C LEU A 367 -19.93 -4.55 10.20
N TRP A 368 -19.80 -3.24 10.44
CA TRP A 368 -19.57 -2.27 9.37
C TRP A 368 -18.22 -2.43 8.69
N ARG A 369 -17.17 -2.82 9.44
CA ARG A 369 -15.86 -3.14 8.84
C ARG A 369 -15.96 -4.34 7.90
N LEU A 370 -16.69 -5.39 8.30
CA LEU A 370 -16.92 -6.58 7.48
C LEU A 370 -17.81 -6.29 6.27
N TYR A 371 -18.90 -5.54 6.47
CA TYR A 371 -19.80 -5.11 5.39
C TYR A 371 -19.04 -4.37 4.30
N TRP A 372 -18.28 -3.32 4.64
CA TRP A 372 -17.54 -2.54 3.64
C TRP A 372 -16.40 -3.33 2.99
N ALA A 373 -15.74 -4.23 3.73
CA ALA A 373 -14.73 -5.13 3.16
C ALA A 373 -15.34 -6.11 2.15
N SER A 374 -16.49 -6.69 2.45
CA SER A 374 -17.25 -7.57 1.57
C SER A 374 -17.77 -6.82 0.34
N HIS A 375 -18.38 -5.64 0.54
CA HIS A 375 -18.86 -4.77 -0.53
C HIS A 375 -17.75 -4.44 -1.55
N GLN A 376 -16.57 -4.03 -1.11
CA GLN A 376 -15.44 -3.75 -2.00
C GLN A 376 -15.02 -4.97 -2.81
N ARG A 377 -14.94 -6.15 -2.18
CA ARG A 377 -14.59 -7.41 -2.86
C ARG A 377 -15.65 -7.88 -3.84
N PHE A 378 -16.93 -7.64 -3.53
CA PHE A 378 -18.06 -7.96 -4.40
C PHE A 378 -17.98 -7.18 -5.70
N PHE A 379 -17.92 -5.84 -5.63
CA PHE A 379 -17.89 -4.99 -6.83
C PHE A 379 -16.60 -5.14 -7.62
N ARG A 380 -15.48 -5.47 -6.96
CA ARG A 380 -14.24 -5.83 -7.64
C ARG A 380 -14.41 -7.07 -8.53
N HIS A 381 -15.04 -8.15 -8.02
CA HIS A 381 -15.33 -9.33 -8.85
C HIS A 381 -16.30 -9.00 -9.99
N MET A 382 -17.34 -8.19 -9.75
CA MET A 382 -18.25 -7.73 -10.81
C MET A 382 -17.49 -7.02 -11.93
N CYS A 383 -16.57 -6.11 -11.59
CA CYS A 383 -15.75 -5.41 -12.60
C CYS A 383 -14.83 -6.36 -13.37
N MET A 384 -14.29 -7.41 -12.72
CA MET A 384 -13.48 -8.41 -13.39
C MET A 384 -14.31 -9.25 -14.37
N SER A 385 -15.48 -9.74 -13.95
CA SER A 385 -16.38 -10.52 -14.80
C SER A 385 -16.87 -9.69 -16.01
N ALA A 386 -17.15 -8.40 -15.82
CA ALA A 386 -17.54 -7.49 -16.92
C ALA A 386 -16.47 -7.37 -18.03
N LYS A 387 -15.20 -7.64 -17.72
CA LYS A 387 -14.10 -7.56 -18.68
C LYS A 387 -13.83 -8.87 -19.41
N VAL A 388 -14.42 -9.99 -18.99
CA VAL A 388 -14.17 -11.32 -19.57
C VAL A 388 -14.42 -11.32 -21.09
N PRO A 389 -15.55 -10.82 -21.62
CA PRO A 389 -15.79 -10.80 -23.07
C PRO A 389 -14.70 -10.05 -23.85
N ALA A 390 -14.24 -8.91 -23.31
CA ALA A 390 -13.17 -8.13 -23.91
C ALA A 390 -11.82 -8.87 -23.88
N VAL A 391 -11.48 -9.54 -22.78
CA VAL A 391 -10.27 -10.38 -22.69
C VAL A 391 -10.30 -11.48 -23.74
N ILE A 392 -11.42 -12.18 -23.89
CA ILE A 392 -11.56 -13.28 -24.85
C ILE A 392 -11.38 -12.77 -26.28
N ARG A 393 -12.03 -11.67 -26.63
CA ARG A 393 -11.91 -11.04 -27.95
C ARG A 393 -10.45 -10.66 -28.25
N LEU A 394 -9.81 -9.92 -27.34
CA LEU A 394 -8.43 -9.47 -27.51
C LEU A 394 -7.43 -10.63 -27.57
N SER A 395 -7.68 -11.69 -26.80
CA SER A 395 -6.85 -12.91 -26.80
C SER A 395 -6.95 -13.63 -28.14
N LYS A 396 -8.17 -13.82 -28.66
CA LYS A 396 -8.40 -14.46 -29.97
C LYS A 396 -7.79 -13.64 -31.11
N GLU A 397 -7.94 -12.32 -31.09
CA GLU A 397 -7.30 -11.41 -32.06
C GLU A 397 -5.76 -11.56 -32.05
N ALA A 398 -5.14 -11.54 -30.86
CA ALA A 398 -3.69 -11.72 -30.73
C ALA A 398 -3.20 -13.09 -31.25
N LEU A 399 -3.97 -14.16 -30.99
CA LEU A 399 -3.63 -15.50 -31.51
C LEU A 399 -3.72 -15.57 -33.03
N VAL A 400 -4.70 -14.91 -33.65
CA VAL A 400 -4.84 -14.78 -35.12
C VAL A 400 -3.67 -14.01 -35.72
N GLU A 401 -3.17 -12.99 -35.03
CA GLU A 401 -1.96 -12.23 -35.40
C GLU A 401 -0.64 -13.00 -35.18
N ASN A 402 -0.71 -14.30 -34.87
CA ASN A 402 0.43 -15.16 -34.56
C ASN A 402 1.27 -14.67 -33.35
N LYS A 403 0.62 -14.05 -32.37
CA LYS A 403 1.21 -13.66 -31.09
C LYS A 403 0.85 -14.67 -29.99
N CYS A 404 1.49 -14.56 -28.83
CA CYS A 404 1.14 -15.33 -27.63
C CYS A 404 0.54 -14.43 -26.56
N VAL A 405 -0.41 -14.95 -25.79
CA VAL A 405 -1.18 -14.17 -24.82
C VAL A 405 -0.77 -14.51 -23.40
N VAL A 406 -0.59 -13.50 -22.57
CA VAL A 406 -0.41 -13.64 -21.12
C VAL A 406 -1.47 -12.79 -20.42
N ILE A 407 -2.34 -13.43 -19.64
CA ILE A 407 -3.43 -12.77 -18.93
C ILE A 407 -3.04 -12.65 -17.45
N GLY A 408 -3.00 -11.42 -16.96
CA GLY A 408 -2.67 -11.11 -15.58
C GLY A 408 -3.89 -10.80 -14.72
N LEU A 409 -4.01 -11.52 -13.59
CA LEU A 409 -5.00 -11.24 -12.53
C LEU A 409 -4.37 -11.25 -11.14
N GLN A 410 -5.06 -10.70 -10.15
CA GLN A 410 -4.63 -10.73 -8.74
C GLN A 410 -5.39 -11.80 -7.95
N SER A 411 -6.71 -11.90 -8.14
CA SER A 411 -7.58 -12.81 -7.38
C SER A 411 -8.09 -13.98 -8.22
N THR A 412 -7.86 -15.22 -7.76
CA THR A 412 -8.29 -16.46 -8.45
C THR A 412 -9.69 -16.95 -8.04
N GLY A 413 -10.26 -16.40 -6.96
CA GLY A 413 -11.55 -16.83 -6.40
C GLY A 413 -11.52 -18.22 -5.73
N GLU A 414 -10.37 -18.89 -5.64
CA GLU A 414 -10.23 -20.29 -5.21
C GLU A 414 -10.92 -20.62 -3.88
N ALA A 415 -10.71 -19.80 -2.85
CA ALA A 415 -11.29 -20.07 -1.53
C ALA A 415 -12.81 -20.20 -1.56
N ARG A 416 -13.49 -19.52 -2.51
CA ARG A 416 -14.94 -19.62 -2.71
C ARG A 416 -15.32 -20.87 -3.48
N THR A 417 -14.52 -21.23 -4.48
CA THR A 417 -14.69 -22.48 -5.20
C THR A 417 -14.55 -23.69 -4.27
N GLU A 418 -13.52 -23.72 -3.41
CA GLU A 418 -13.33 -24.83 -2.45
C GLU A 418 -14.46 -24.91 -1.41
N GLU A 419 -14.92 -23.76 -0.89
CA GLU A 419 -16.03 -23.67 0.05
C GLU A 419 -17.34 -24.18 -0.57
N ALA A 420 -17.64 -23.77 -1.80
CA ALA A 420 -18.80 -24.24 -2.55
C ALA A 420 -18.71 -25.75 -2.84
N VAL A 421 -17.55 -26.27 -3.25
CA VAL A 421 -17.33 -27.70 -3.48
C VAL A 421 -17.51 -28.51 -2.19
N SER A 422 -17.08 -27.98 -1.04
CA SER A 422 -17.32 -28.63 0.25
C SER A 422 -18.80 -28.64 0.66
N LYS A 423 -19.59 -27.65 0.24
CA LYS A 423 -21.00 -27.49 0.60
C LYS A 423 -21.94 -28.25 -0.34
N TYR A 424 -21.65 -28.23 -1.64
CA TYR A 424 -22.54 -28.72 -2.70
C TYR A 424 -22.04 -30.00 -3.39
N GLY A 425 -20.77 -30.37 -3.18
CA GLY A 425 -20.15 -31.55 -3.79
C GLY A 425 -19.20 -31.22 -4.95
N VAL A 426 -18.61 -32.27 -5.54
CA VAL A 426 -17.57 -32.19 -6.58
C VAL A 426 -18.16 -31.91 -7.98
N GLU A 427 -19.43 -32.28 -8.21
CA GLU A 427 -20.17 -32.00 -9.43
C GLU A 427 -21.17 -30.87 -9.18
N LEU A 428 -21.11 -29.82 -10.00
CA LEU A 428 -21.96 -28.64 -9.90
C LEU A 428 -22.65 -28.38 -11.24
N ASP A 429 -23.79 -27.69 -11.22
CA ASP A 429 -24.57 -27.37 -12.42
C ASP A 429 -23.86 -26.37 -13.34
N ASP A 430 -23.12 -25.40 -12.78
CA ASP A 430 -22.30 -24.44 -13.52
C ASP A 430 -21.15 -23.91 -12.62
N PHE A 431 -20.30 -23.04 -13.18
CA PHE A 431 -19.22 -22.40 -12.43
C PHE A 431 -19.73 -21.61 -11.21
N VAL A 432 -18.93 -21.61 -10.13
CA VAL A 432 -19.28 -20.93 -8.88
C VAL A 432 -19.25 -19.41 -9.06
N SER A 433 -20.33 -18.74 -8.67
CA SER A 433 -20.37 -17.27 -8.62
C SER A 433 -19.70 -16.74 -7.35
N GLY A 434 -18.49 -16.21 -7.49
CA GLY A 434 -17.75 -15.58 -6.39
C GLY A 434 -18.50 -14.45 -5.67
N PRO A 435 -19.17 -13.52 -6.39
CA PRO A 435 -20.03 -12.49 -5.77
C PRO A 435 -21.18 -13.07 -4.94
N ARG A 436 -21.82 -14.15 -5.41
CA ARG A 436 -22.93 -14.80 -4.70
C ARG A 436 -22.48 -15.43 -3.39
N GLU A 437 -21.44 -16.25 -3.42
CA GLU A 437 -20.90 -16.92 -2.22
C GLU A 437 -20.43 -15.91 -1.17
N LEU A 438 -19.88 -14.78 -1.61
CA LEU A 438 -19.48 -13.70 -0.72
C LEU A 438 -20.68 -13.08 0.02
N LEU A 439 -21.78 -12.82 -0.69
CA LEU A 439 -23.01 -12.29 -0.09
C LEU A 439 -23.67 -13.28 0.86
N LEU A 440 -23.79 -14.55 0.43
CA LEU A 440 -24.35 -15.62 1.25
C LEU A 440 -23.58 -15.73 2.58
N LYS A 441 -22.25 -15.82 2.52
CA LYS A 441 -21.42 -15.92 3.72
C LYS A 441 -21.56 -14.70 4.64
N LEU A 442 -21.58 -13.49 4.08
CA LEU A 442 -21.73 -12.27 4.88
C LEU A 442 -23.02 -12.32 5.72
N VAL A 443 -24.14 -12.71 5.10
CA VAL A 443 -25.45 -12.78 5.78
C VAL A 443 -25.56 -14.02 6.67
N GLU A 444 -25.07 -15.18 6.24
CA GLU A 444 -25.10 -16.42 7.03
C GLU A 444 -24.34 -16.24 8.36
N GLU A 445 -23.14 -15.65 8.34
CA GLU A 445 -22.26 -15.55 9.51
C GLU A 445 -22.44 -14.27 10.34
N ASN A 446 -22.87 -13.15 9.73
CA ASN A 446 -22.79 -11.83 10.38
C ASN A 446 -24.13 -11.11 10.51
N TYR A 447 -25.25 -11.74 10.11
CA TYR A 447 -26.56 -11.13 10.32
C TYR A 447 -26.86 -11.06 11.83
N PRO A 448 -27.22 -9.88 12.37
CA PRO A 448 -27.49 -9.72 13.79
C PRO A 448 -28.77 -10.46 14.16
N LEU A 449 -28.64 -11.52 14.96
CA LEU A 449 -29.74 -12.28 15.55
C LEU A 449 -29.76 -12.04 17.07
N PRO A 450 -30.94 -12.04 17.72
CA PRO A 450 -31.04 -12.13 19.17
C PRO A 450 -30.37 -13.40 19.69
N ASP A 451 -29.99 -13.41 20.97
CA ASP A 451 -29.60 -14.64 21.63
C ASP A 451 -30.77 -15.63 21.60
N MET A 452 -30.45 -16.89 21.30
CA MET A 452 -31.44 -17.97 21.30
C MET A 452 -31.91 -18.17 22.74
N PRO A 453 -33.21 -18.01 23.04
CA PRO A 453 -33.70 -18.12 24.40
C PRO A 453 -33.58 -19.57 24.89
N GLU A 454 -33.03 -19.76 26.09
CA GLU A 454 -32.90 -21.08 26.71
C GLU A 454 -34.27 -21.54 27.27
N PRO A 455 -34.66 -22.80 27.06
CA PRO A 455 -35.90 -23.32 27.60
C PRO A 455 -35.86 -23.27 29.14
N PRO A 456 -36.99 -22.97 29.80
CA PRO A 456 -37.04 -23.03 31.25
C PRO A 456 -36.74 -24.46 31.73
N PRO A 457 -35.88 -24.66 32.74
CA PRO A 457 -35.61 -25.99 33.29
C PRO A 457 -36.89 -26.59 33.89
N GLU A 458 -37.18 -27.85 33.57
CA GLU A 458 -38.45 -28.52 33.90
C GLU A 458 -38.60 -28.84 35.41
N ASP A 459 -37.51 -28.89 36.18
CA ASP A 459 -37.49 -29.34 37.59
C ASP A 459 -36.72 -28.38 38.54
N GLU A 460 -37.04 -27.07 38.54
CA GLU A 460 -36.56 -26.16 39.60
C GLU A 460 -37.44 -26.25 40.86
N SER A 461 -36.84 -26.56 42.02
CA SER A 461 -37.57 -26.60 43.29
C SER A 461 -38.20 -25.24 43.64
N VAL A 462 -39.37 -25.23 44.27
CA VAL A 462 -40.09 -23.99 44.65
C VAL A 462 -39.21 -23.04 45.49
N ARG A 463 -38.25 -23.59 46.25
CA ARG A 463 -37.25 -22.84 47.04
C ARG A 463 -36.28 -22.04 46.15
N GLU A 464 -35.90 -22.57 44.99
CA GLU A 464 -34.96 -21.93 44.06
C GLU A 464 -35.63 -20.79 43.27
N ILE A 465 -36.89 -20.98 42.88
CA ILE A 465 -37.73 -19.96 42.24
C ILE A 465 -37.90 -18.74 43.17
N HIS A 466 -38.09 -18.96 44.47
CA HIS A 466 -38.22 -17.87 45.45
C HIS A 466 -36.90 -17.11 45.66
N ARG A 467 -35.76 -17.82 45.69
CA ARG A 467 -34.42 -17.23 45.82
C ARG A 467 -34.05 -16.33 44.61
N LYS A 468 -34.42 -16.74 43.39
CA LYS A 468 -34.26 -15.91 42.17
C LYS A 468 -35.19 -14.68 42.15
N ARG A 469 -36.34 -14.76 42.83
CA ARG A 469 -37.31 -13.65 42.99
C ARG A 469 -36.77 -12.55 43.92
N GLU A 470 -36.12 -12.92 45.03
CA GLU A 470 -35.45 -11.96 45.93
C GLU A 470 -34.23 -11.31 45.27
N ALA A 471 -33.47 -12.06 44.46
CA ALA A 471 -32.36 -11.50 43.68
C ALA A 471 -32.83 -10.45 42.65
N ALA A 472 -33.88 -10.75 41.88
CA ALA A 472 -34.38 -9.87 40.81
C ALA A 472 -35.11 -8.60 41.31
N THR A 473 -35.61 -8.60 42.55
CA THR A 473 -36.29 -7.43 43.15
C THR A 473 -35.32 -6.47 43.85
N SER A 474 -34.08 -6.88 44.09
CA SER A 474 -33.05 -6.04 44.73
C SER A 474 -32.38 -5.01 43.79
N ASP A 475 -32.55 -5.15 42.47
CA ASP A 475 -31.86 -4.33 41.45
C ASP A 475 -32.64 -3.08 40.97
N VAL A 476 -33.69 -2.66 41.67
CA VAL A 476 -34.31 -1.34 41.46
C VAL A 476 -33.76 -0.34 42.47
N SER A 477 -32.44 -0.14 42.50
CA SER A 477 -31.85 1.09 43.06
C SER A 477 -30.72 1.61 42.17
N PHE A 478 -30.93 2.82 41.70
CA PHE A 478 -30.16 3.52 40.69
C PHE A 478 -28.91 4.16 41.33
N ALA A 479 -27.69 3.63 41.10
CA ALA A 479 -26.44 4.41 40.99
C ALA A 479 -25.15 3.56 40.82
N GLY A 480 -24.62 3.57 39.60
CA GLY A 480 -23.21 3.53 39.17
C GLY A 480 -22.10 2.92 40.03
N ARG A 481 -21.37 1.94 39.47
CA ARG A 481 -19.98 2.08 38.96
C ARG A 481 -19.36 0.73 38.55
N VAL A 482 -18.73 0.75 37.37
CA VAL A 482 -17.42 0.17 37.00
C VAL A 482 -17.15 -1.32 37.30
N ARG A 483 -17.20 -2.11 36.21
CA ARG A 483 -16.34 -3.24 35.81
C ARG A 483 -15.46 -3.90 36.88
N LYS A 484 -15.65 -5.22 37.01
CA LYS A 484 -14.52 -6.17 36.97
C LYS A 484 -14.90 -7.46 36.25
N VAL A 485 -13.99 -7.87 35.38
CA VAL A 485 -14.02 -9.03 34.50
C VAL A 485 -13.54 -10.26 35.27
N ALA A 486 -14.26 -11.38 35.17
CA ALA A 486 -13.77 -12.76 35.35
C ALA A 486 -14.78 -13.65 34.59
N LYS A 487 -14.50 -14.13 33.38
CA LYS A 487 -13.59 -15.23 33.03
C LYS A 487 -13.94 -16.51 33.80
N TRP A 488 -14.61 -17.40 33.09
CA TRP A 488 -14.95 -18.77 33.48
C TRP A 488 -13.67 -19.60 33.65
N ASP A 489 -13.67 -20.53 34.60
CA ASP A 489 -12.81 -21.72 34.63
C ASP A 489 -13.50 -22.85 35.42
N GLU A 490 -13.01 -24.06 35.16
CA GLU A 490 -13.61 -25.40 35.19
C GLU A 490 -13.85 -26.06 36.56
N GLU A 491 -14.54 -27.21 36.49
CA GLU A 491 -14.86 -28.23 37.50
C GLU A 491 -13.77 -28.56 38.54
N SER A 492 -14.19 -28.90 39.77
CA SER A 492 -13.63 -30.02 40.55
C SER A 492 -14.50 -30.35 41.78
N GLU A 493 -14.80 -31.63 41.91
CA GLU A 493 -15.31 -32.31 43.10
C GLU A 493 -14.18 -32.48 44.13
N GLU A 494 -14.50 -32.41 45.43
CA GLU A 494 -14.16 -33.39 46.49
C GLU A 494 -14.31 -32.79 47.91
N GLU A 495 -14.54 -33.73 48.83
CA GLU A 495 -15.06 -33.65 50.20
C GLU A 495 -14.02 -33.12 51.23
N ASP A 496 -14.50 -32.65 52.40
CA ASP A 496 -14.05 -33.12 53.73
C ASP A 496 -14.60 -32.24 54.88
N GLU A 497 -15.58 -32.82 55.58
CA GLU A 497 -15.71 -33.03 57.02
C GLU A 497 -14.69 -32.33 57.98
N TRP A 498 -15.17 -31.78 59.12
CA TRP A 498 -14.75 -32.11 60.50
C TRP A 498 -15.47 -31.24 61.55
N GLU A 499 -16.03 -31.95 62.53
CA GLU A 499 -16.64 -31.47 63.76
C GLU A 499 -15.63 -30.81 64.72
N SER A 500 -16.11 -29.95 65.62
CA SER A 500 -15.71 -30.06 67.03
C SER A 500 -16.77 -29.47 67.96
N GLU A 501 -17.02 -30.27 68.97
CA GLU A 501 -18.01 -30.19 70.04
C GLU A 501 -17.75 -29.03 71.01
N THR A 502 -18.80 -28.59 71.70
CA THR A 502 -18.68 -28.33 73.15
C THR A 502 -19.96 -28.78 73.85
N ASP A 503 -19.79 -29.76 74.74
CA ASP A 503 -20.78 -30.33 75.64
C ASP A 503 -21.50 -29.29 76.51
N THR A 504 -22.81 -29.48 76.70
CA THR A 504 -23.44 -29.39 78.02
C THR A 504 -24.82 -30.07 77.98
N GLU A 505 -24.93 -31.20 78.68
CA GLU A 505 -26.19 -31.82 79.12
C GLU A 505 -26.23 -31.77 80.68
N PRO A 506 -27.36 -32.04 81.38
CA PRO A 506 -28.73 -32.32 80.93
C PRO A 506 -29.85 -31.62 81.76
N ASP A 507 -31.10 -31.94 81.37
CA ASP A 507 -32.26 -32.24 82.23
C ASP A 507 -33.50 -31.31 82.26
N THR A 508 -34.58 -31.91 81.73
CA THR A 508 -35.98 -31.95 82.21
C THR A 508 -37.02 -30.89 81.78
N GLU A 509 -38.02 -31.42 81.05
CA GLU A 509 -39.47 -31.15 81.13
C GLU A 509 -40.02 -29.75 80.77
N SER A 510 -40.53 -29.57 79.55
CA SER A 510 -41.97 -29.66 79.25
C SER A 510 -42.27 -29.26 77.79
N ASP A 511 -43.02 -30.13 77.11
CA ASP A 511 -43.65 -29.91 75.79
C ASP A 511 -44.57 -28.67 75.79
N ASP A 512 -44.86 -28.17 74.58
CA ASP A 512 -45.87 -27.16 74.20
C ASP A 512 -45.42 -25.69 74.05
N GLU A 513 -44.54 -25.41 73.07
CA GLU A 513 -44.53 -24.08 72.43
C GLU A 513 -45.77 -23.94 71.54
N PHE A 514 -46.80 -23.29 72.07
CA PHE A 514 -47.95 -22.83 71.29
C PHE A 514 -47.52 -21.70 70.34
N GLN A 515 -47.88 -21.83 69.07
CA GLN A 515 -47.66 -20.81 68.04
C GLN A 515 -49.02 -20.38 67.48
N ILE A 516 -49.07 -19.16 66.95
CA ILE A 516 -50.33 -18.56 66.49
C ILE A 516 -50.54 -18.85 65.01
N CYS A 517 -51.70 -19.38 64.65
CA CYS A 517 -52.11 -19.52 63.27
C CYS A 517 -52.32 -18.15 62.63
N ASN A 518 -51.58 -17.85 61.56
CA ASN A 518 -51.62 -16.56 60.86
C ASN A 518 -52.96 -16.24 60.15
N VAL A 519 -53.92 -17.17 60.11
CA VAL A 519 -55.24 -16.99 59.46
C VAL A 519 -56.35 -16.71 60.48
N CYS A 520 -56.43 -17.50 61.56
CA CYS A 520 -57.49 -17.36 62.57
C CYS A 520 -57.01 -16.73 63.89
N ASN A 521 -55.70 -16.46 64.03
CA ASN A 521 -55.07 -15.95 65.25
C ASN A 521 -55.31 -16.82 66.51
N GLY A 522 -55.64 -18.10 66.34
CA GLY A 522 -55.71 -19.07 67.44
C GLY A 522 -54.34 -19.62 67.80
N GLU A 523 -54.09 -19.83 69.10
CA GLU A 523 -52.89 -20.48 69.63
C GLU A 523 -53.04 -22.02 69.59
N GLU A 524 -52.07 -22.71 69.01
CA GLU A 524 -52.04 -24.18 68.89
C GLU A 524 -50.60 -24.70 68.99
N GLU A 525 -50.40 -25.96 69.39
CA GLU A 525 -49.07 -26.57 69.44
C GLU A 525 -48.39 -26.54 68.05
N LYS A 526 -47.12 -26.11 67.99
CA LYS A 526 -46.35 -25.98 66.75
C LYS A 526 -46.37 -27.24 65.86
N LYS A 527 -46.45 -28.44 66.45
CA LYS A 527 -46.52 -29.74 65.75
C LYS A 527 -47.83 -29.93 64.95
N LYS A 528 -48.88 -29.16 65.24
CA LYS A 528 -50.21 -29.24 64.59
C LYS A 528 -50.44 -28.16 63.53
N LEU A 529 -49.50 -27.23 63.36
CA LEU A 529 -49.54 -26.17 62.36
C LEU A 529 -48.71 -26.54 61.12
N LEU A 530 -49.23 -26.26 59.93
CA LEU A 530 -48.48 -26.36 58.67
C LEU A 530 -47.62 -25.12 58.50
N GLN A 531 -46.31 -25.30 58.30
CA GLN A 531 -45.39 -24.22 57.95
C GLN A 531 -45.20 -24.14 56.45
N CYS A 532 -45.51 -22.99 55.85
CA CYS A 532 -45.21 -22.74 54.44
C CYS A 532 -43.70 -22.67 54.23
N SER A 533 -43.15 -23.49 53.33
CA SER A 533 -41.73 -23.53 52.98
C SER A 533 -41.23 -22.25 52.27
N CYS A 534 -42.15 -21.40 51.77
CA CYS A 534 -41.82 -20.19 51.01
C CYS A 534 -41.85 -18.90 51.83
N CYS A 535 -42.82 -18.75 52.74
CA CYS A 535 -43.01 -17.53 53.54
C CYS A 535 -42.98 -17.78 55.05
N SER A 536 -42.69 -19.02 55.48
CA SER A 536 -42.62 -19.46 56.87
C SER A 536 -43.88 -19.25 57.71
N GLN A 537 -45.02 -18.89 57.10
CA GLN A 537 -46.30 -18.73 57.78
C GLN A 537 -46.80 -20.07 58.34
N LEU A 538 -47.29 -20.02 59.58
CA LEU A 538 -47.87 -21.16 60.28
C LEU A 538 -49.39 -21.08 60.21
N VAL A 539 -50.04 -22.13 59.71
CA VAL A 539 -51.50 -22.17 59.55
C VAL A 539 -52.07 -23.54 59.91
N HIS A 540 -53.30 -23.58 60.44
CA HIS A 540 -53.97 -24.86 60.67
C HIS A 540 -54.31 -25.54 59.34
N PRO A 541 -54.20 -26.88 59.23
CA PRO A 541 -54.64 -27.64 58.05
C PRO A 541 -56.09 -27.34 57.64
N ALA A 542 -56.98 -27.10 58.61
CA ALA A 542 -58.39 -26.76 58.41
C ALA A 542 -58.65 -25.28 58.06
N CYS A 543 -57.69 -24.38 58.32
CA CYS A 543 -57.81 -22.96 57.99
C CYS A 543 -57.38 -22.64 56.56
N VAL A 544 -56.83 -23.61 55.83
CA VAL A 544 -56.50 -23.50 54.40
C VAL A 544 -57.73 -23.88 53.58
N VAL A 545 -57.96 -23.20 52.45
CA VAL A 545 -59.04 -23.52 51.52
C VAL A 545 -58.43 -24.01 50.20
N PRO A 546 -58.69 -25.27 49.77
CA PRO A 546 -59.42 -26.33 50.48
C PRO A 546 -58.65 -26.91 51.69
N PRO A 547 -59.34 -27.50 52.68
CA PRO A 547 -58.71 -28.07 53.89
C PRO A 547 -57.76 -29.22 53.55
N VAL A 548 -56.62 -29.26 54.22
CA VAL A 548 -55.64 -30.35 54.05
C VAL A 548 -55.98 -31.47 55.02
N GLU A 549 -56.45 -32.61 54.51
CA GLU A 549 -56.87 -33.77 55.32
C GLU A 549 -55.79 -34.87 55.46
N GLU A 550 -54.71 -34.79 54.68
CA GLU A 550 -53.61 -35.79 54.68
C GLU A 550 -52.32 -35.27 55.32
N VAL A 551 -51.53 -36.17 55.93
CA VAL A 551 -50.22 -35.85 56.53
C VAL A 551 -49.20 -35.65 55.41
N ILE A 552 -48.79 -34.39 55.18
CA ILE A 552 -47.84 -34.04 54.13
C ILE A 552 -46.41 -34.31 54.62
N SER A 553 -45.68 -35.21 53.95
CA SER A 553 -44.30 -35.60 54.28
C SER A 553 -43.21 -34.86 53.46
N GLY A 554 -43.50 -33.65 52.99
CA GLY A 554 -42.60 -32.84 52.15
C GLY A 554 -42.85 -31.33 52.25
N ASP A 555 -42.16 -30.54 51.42
CA ASP A 555 -42.26 -29.07 51.41
C ASP A 555 -43.66 -28.58 51.00
N TRP A 556 -44.45 -28.14 51.97
CA TRP A 556 -45.77 -27.56 51.74
C TRP A 556 -45.71 -26.05 51.50
N SER A 557 -46.42 -25.55 50.49
CA SER A 557 -46.55 -24.10 50.21
C SER A 557 -48.01 -23.65 50.34
N CYS A 558 -48.24 -22.50 50.97
CA CYS A 558 -49.58 -21.97 51.17
C CYS A 558 -50.21 -21.53 49.83
N PRO A 559 -51.56 -21.48 49.71
CA PRO A 559 -52.24 -21.13 48.46
C PRO A 559 -51.80 -19.79 47.85
N SER A 560 -51.52 -18.78 48.68
CA SER A 560 -51.03 -17.47 48.19
C SER A 560 -49.63 -17.54 47.59
N CYS A 561 -48.72 -18.34 48.16
CA CYS A 561 -47.38 -18.54 47.61
C CYS A 561 -47.42 -19.42 46.35
N LYS A 562 -48.31 -20.41 46.32
CA LYS A 562 -48.55 -21.25 45.14
C LYS A 562 -49.08 -20.42 43.97
N GLU A 563 -50.10 -19.59 44.22
CA GLU A 563 -50.68 -18.69 43.20
C GLU A 563 -49.65 -17.69 42.66
N LYS A 564 -48.86 -17.04 43.53
CA LYS A 564 -47.77 -16.14 43.11
C LYS A 564 -46.66 -16.85 42.34
N THR A 565 -46.40 -18.12 42.61
CA THR A 565 -45.38 -18.91 41.91
C THR A 565 -45.87 -19.32 40.54
N GLU A 566 -47.12 -19.77 40.44
CA GLU A 566 -47.80 -20.03 39.17
C GLU A 566 -47.89 -18.75 38.31
N GLU A 567 -48.17 -17.59 38.90
CA GLU A 567 -48.19 -16.30 38.20
C GLU A 567 -46.80 -15.91 37.67
N TYR A 568 -45.73 -16.12 38.46
CA TYR A 568 -44.35 -15.89 38.02
C TYR A 568 -43.94 -16.85 36.89
N LEU A 569 -44.27 -18.13 36.99
CA LEU A 569 -44.00 -19.12 35.94
C LEU A 569 -44.76 -18.78 34.66
N ARG A 570 -46.03 -18.35 34.75
CA ARG A 570 -46.80 -17.86 33.59
C ARG A 570 -46.19 -16.59 32.98
N ALA A 571 -45.74 -15.64 33.80
CA ALA A 571 -45.09 -14.41 33.34
C ALA A 571 -43.73 -14.70 32.67
N ARG A 572 -42.94 -15.62 33.23
CA ARG A 572 -41.65 -16.06 32.67
C ARG A 572 -41.84 -16.85 31.37
N GLN A 573 -42.86 -17.72 31.31
CA GLN A 573 -43.25 -18.43 30.10
C GLN A 573 -43.70 -17.46 29.01
N ALA A 574 -44.55 -16.48 29.34
CA ALA A 574 -44.96 -15.43 28.40
C ALA A 574 -43.78 -14.58 27.92
N TYR A 575 -42.81 -14.29 28.79
CA TYR A 575 -41.57 -13.59 28.43
C TYR A 575 -40.67 -14.43 27.51
N TYR A 576 -40.53 -15.73 27.77
CA TYR A 576 -39.81 -16.67 26.91
C TYR A 576 -40.48 -16.80 25.53
N GLU A 577 -41.80 -16.94 25.48
CA GLU A 577 -42.57 -17.00 24.23
C GLU A 577 -42.42 -15.72 23.40
N GLU A 578 -42.41 -14.55 24.06
CA GLU A 578 -42.16 -13.27 23.40
C GLU A 578 -40.71 -13.15 22.87
N LEU A 579 -39.71 -13.62 23.62
CA LEU A 579 -38.32 -13.69 23.15
C LEU A 579 -38.15 -14.65 21.97
N LEU A 580 -38.75 -15.84 22.04
CA LEU A 580 -38.71 -16.84 20.98
C LEU A 580 -39.36 -16.32 19.71
N LYS A 581 -40.52 -15.67 19.82
CA LYS A 581 -41.21 -15.02 18.71
C LYS A 581 -40.36 -13.93 18.04
N ARG A 582 -39.60 -13.16 18.83
CA ARG A 582 -38.64 -12.17 18.29
C ARG A 582 -37.48 -12.83 17.56
N TYR A 583 -36.93 -13.91 18.12
CA TYR A 583 -35.86 -14.68 17.49
C TYR A 583 -36.32 -15.31 16.17
N GLU A 584 -37.50 -15.95 16.14
CA GLU A 584 -38.08 -16.53 14.94
C GLU A 584 -38.35 -15.48 13.86
N ALA A 585 -38.91 -14.32 14.22
CA ALA A 585 -39.12 -13.22 13.28
C ALA A 585 -37.80 -12.69 12.70
N ALA A 586 -36.73 -12.61 13.51
CA ALA A 586 -35.40 -12.23 13.06
C ALA A 586 -34.80 -13.25 12.09
N LEU A 587 -34.96 -14.54 12.40
CA LEU A 587 -34.52 -15.65 11.57
C LEU A 587 -35.26 -15.66 10.23
N GLU A 588 -36.57 -15.39 10.22
CA GLU A 588 -37.36 -15.29 9.00
C GLU A 588 -36.86 -14.16 8.09
N ARG A 589 -36.53 -12.98 8.65
CA ARG A 589 -35.92 -11.87 7.90
C ARG A 589 -34.57 -12.26 7.30
N LYS A 590 -33.72 -12.93 8.07
CA LYS A 590 -32.43 -13.48 7.59
C LYS A 590 -32.64 -14.44 6.42
N LEU A 591 -33.58 -15.37 6.54
CA LEU A 591 -33.88 -16.37 5.51
C LEU A 591 -34.41 -15.72 4.22
N LYS A 592 -35.30 -14.73 4.32
CA LYS A 592 -35.80 -13.96 3.17
C LYS A 592 -34.66 -13.29 2.40
N ILE A 593 -33.71 -12.67 3.09
CA ILE A 593 -32.53 -12.06 2.45
C ILE A 593 -31.68 -13.11 1.75
N LEU A 594 -31.46 -14.28 2.36
CA LEU A 594 -30.71 -15.36 1.73
C LEU A 594 -31.41 -15.91 0.48
N GLU A 595 -32.73 -15.96 0.46
CA GLU A 595 -33.52 -16.34 -0.73
C GLU A 595 -33.38 -15.31 -1.85
N ILE A 596 -33.46 -14.00 -1.52
CA ILE A 596 -33.20 -12.93 -2.48
C ILE A 596 -31.80 -13.09 -3.08
N ILE A 597 -30.76 -13.31 -2.27
CA ILE A 597 -29.39 -13.50 -2.75
C ILE A 597 -29.28 -14.70 -3.71
N ARG A 598 -30.01 -15.79 -3.48
CA ARG A 598 -30.02 -16.96 -4.38
C ARG A 598 -30.74 -16.68 -5.70
N SER A 599 -31.72 -15.79 -5.70
CA SER A 599 -32.45 -15.36 -6.91
C SER A 599 -31.72 -14.31 -7.74
N LEU A 600 -30.75 -13.57 -7.16
CA LEU A 600 -29.98 -12.57 -7.90
C LEU A 600 -29.23 -13.22 -9.06
N ASP A 601 -29.29 -12.62 -10.25
CA ASP A 601 -28.43 -13.00 -11.35
C ASP A 601 -27.03 -12.41 -11.12
N LEU A 602 -26.01 -13.26 -11.02
CA LEU A 602 -24.65 -12.86 -10.65
C LEU A 602 -23.64 -13.65 -11.48
N PRO A 603 -22.53 -13.02 -11.89
CA PRO A 603 -21.64 -13.62 -12.86
C PRO A 603 -20.81 -14.75 -12.25
N ASN A 604 -20.34 -15.64 -13.13
CA ASN A 604 -19.45 -16.75 -12.80
C ASN A 604 -18.04 -16.27 -12.43
N ASN A 605 -17.23 -17.17 -11.87
CA ASN A 605 -15.82 -16.91 -11.60
C ASN A 605 -15.09 -16.54 -12.91
N PRO A 606 -14.50 -15.34 -13.02
CA PRO A 606 -13.88 -14.87 -14.25
C PRO A 606 -12.71 -15.73 -14.71
N LEU A 607 -11.97 -16.36 -13.79
CA LEU A 607 -10.82 -17.19 -14.16
C LEU A 607 -11.26 -18.48 -14.86
N ASP A 608 -12.26 -19.15 -14.29
CA ASP A 608 -12.77 -20.41 -14.85
C ASP A 608 -13.50 -20.17 -16.18
N ASP A 609 -14.27 -19.08 -16.27
CA ASP A 609 -14.94 -18.64 -17.49
C ASP A 609 -13.95 -18.29 -18.62
N ILE A 610 -12.85 -17.61 -18.29
CA ILE A 610 -11.79 -17.32 -19.27
C ILE A 610 -11.14 -18.61 -19.78
N ILE A 611 -10.82 -19.55 -18.88
CA ILE A 611 -10.20 -20.83 -19.27
C ILE A 611 -11.12 -21.62 -20.20
N ASP A 612 -12.40 -21.74 -19.84
CA ASP A 612 -13.41 -22.45 -20.62
C ASP A 612 -13.57 -21.87 -22.03
N GLN A 613 -13.74 -20.54 -22.14
CA GLN A 613 -13.95 -19.85 -23.42
C GLN A 613 -12.71 -19.79 -24.33
N LEU A 614 -11.51 -20.03 -23.77
CA LEU A 614 -10.24 -20.12 -24.51
C LEU A 614 -9.85 -21.56 -24.89
N GLY A 615 -10.73 -22.54 -24.72
CA GLY A 615 -10.52 -23.93 -25.14
C GLY A 615 -10.19 -24.89 -24.00
N GLY A 616 -10.37 -24.47 -22.75
CA GLY A 616 -10.20 -25.31 -21.57
C GLY A 616 -8.75 -25.43 -21.08
N PRO A 617 -8.51 -26.27 -20.06
CA PRO A 617 -7.21 -26.40 -19.40
C PRO A 617 -6.11 -27.00 -20.29
N ASP A 618 -6.46 -27.66 -21.39
CA ASP A 618 -5.49 -28.24 -22.34
C ASP A 618 -4.86 -27.18 -23.25
N GLU A 619 -5.56 -26.08 -23.54
CA GLU A 619 -5.08 -24.99 -24.40
C GLU A 619 -4.49 -23.82 -23.60
N VAL A 620 -4.90 -23.68 -22.34
CA VAL A 620 -4.51 -22.56 -21.46
C VAL A 620 -3.52 -23.02 -20.40
N ALA A 621 -2.37 -22.34 -20.33
CA ALA A 621 -1.35 -22.58 -19.31
C ALA A 621 -1.70 -21.82 -18.03
N GLU A 622 -2.30 -22.50 -17.05
CA GLU A 622 -2.65 -21.89 -15.77
C GLU A 622 -1.45 -21.88 -14.82
N ILE A 623 -0.97 -20.70 -14.45
CA ILE A 623 0.16 -20.49 -13.52
C ILE A 623 -0.34 -19.65 -12.33
N THR A 624 -1.17 -20.30 -11.51
CA THR A 624 -1.83 -19.67 -10.38
C THR A 624 -1.48 -20.32 -9.05
N GLY A 625 -1.87 -19.68 -7.95
CA GLY A 625 -1.73 -20.24 -6.60
C GLY A 625 -2.71 -21.36 -6.29
N ARG A 626 -3.68 -21.66 -7.19
CA ARG A 626 -4.77 -22.57 -6.86
C ARG A 626 -4.40 -24.04 -6.87
N ARG A 627 -5.10 -24.87 -6.09
CA ARG A 627 -4.87 -26.32 -5.96
C ARG A 627 -5.76 -27.16 -6.86
N GLY A 628 -7.01 -26.76 -7.03
CA GLY A 628 -7.96 -27.38 -7.95
C GLY A 628 -8.71 -26.36 -8.79
N MET A 629 -9.33 -26.85 -9.86
CA MET A 629 -10.07 -26.07 -10.85
C MET A 629 -11.43 -26.72 -11.13
N LEU A 630 -12.40 -25.94 -11.59
CA LEU A 630 -13.65 -26.46 -12.15
C LEU A 630 -13.47 -26.61 -13.66
N VAL A 631 -13.81 -27.78 -14.19
CA VAL A 631 -13.72 -28.08 -15.63
C VAL A 631 -15.09 -28.47 -16.14
N ARG A 632 -15.52 -27.87 -17.25
CA ARG A 632 -16.79 -28.22 -17.91
C ARG A 632 -16.74 -29.67 -18.40
N ALA A 633 -17.77 -30.45 -18.08
CA ALA A 633 -17.81 -31.86 -18.44
C ALA A 633 -17.90 -32.06 -19.97
N SER A 634 -17.34 -33.16 -20.49
CA SER A 634 -17.26 -33.46 -21.93
C SER A 634 -18.63 -33.53 -22.63
N GLY A 635 -19.72 -33.71 -21.88
CA GLY A 635 -21.10 -33.69 -22.36
C GLY A 635 -21.77 -32.30 -22.38
N GLY A 636 -21.05 -31.23 -22.01
CA GLY A 636 -21.53 -29.85 -22.04
C GLY A 636 -22.52 -29.46 -20.92
N LYS A 637 -22.88 -30.40 -20.04
CA LYS A 637 -23.76 -30.15 -18.87
C LYS A 637 -22.95 -30.31 -17.58
N GLY A 638 -22.96 -29.29 -16.73
CA GLY A 638 -22.27 -29.31 -15.45
C GLY A 638 -20.76 -29.05 -15.52
N VAL A 639 -20.19 -28.80 -14.34
CA VAL A 639 -18.75 -28.64 -14.11
C VAL A 639 -18.31 -29.60 -13.01
N THR A 640 -17.08 -30.10 -13.12
CA THR A 640 -16.50 -31.03 -12.14
C THR A 640 -15.23 -30.44 -11.55
N TYR A 641 -15.11 -30.49 -10.23
CA TYR A 641 -13.88 -30.09 -9.55
C TYR A 641 -12.78 -31.13 -9.73
N GLN A 642 -11.61 -30.69 -10.19
CA GLN A 642 -10.44 -31.52 -10.43
C GLN A 642 -9.19 -30.86 -9.83
N ALA A 643 -8.29 -31.66 -9.28
CA ALA A 643 -6.99 -31.16 -8.84
C ALA A 643 -6.16 -30.74 -10.07
N ARG A 644 -5.35 -29.68 -9.94
CA ARG A 644 -4.53 -29.18 -11.05
C ARG A 644 -3.36 -30.10 -11.42
N ASN A 645 -2.98 -30.98 -10.51
CA ASN A 645 -1.86 -31.88 -10.74
C ASN A 645 -2.28 -33.09 -11.58
N THR A 646 -1.44 -33.49 -12.52
CA THR A 646 -1.62 -34.75 -13.26
C THR A 646 -1.00 -35.91 -12.47
N LYS A 647 -1.28 -37.16 -12.88
CA LYS A 647 -0.70 -38.35 -12.23
C LYS A 647 0.84 -38.34 -12.21
N ASP A 648 1.46 -37.68 -13.19
CA ASP A 648 2.90 -37.67 -13.39
C ASP A 648 3.60 -36.41 -12.86
N VAL A 649 2.85 -35.37 -12.45
CA VAL A 649 3.40 -34.09 -11.99
C VAL A 649 2.90 -33.79 -10.58
N THR A 650 3.82 -33.61 -9.64
CA THR A 650 3.48 -33.22 -8.26
C THR A 650 2.91 -31.81 -8.20
N MET A 651 2.06 -31.52 -7.21
CA MET A 651 1.43 -30.19 -7.02
C MET A 651 2.44 -29.03 -6.99
N GLU A 652 3.63 -29.25 -6.40
CA GLU A 652 4.71 -28.25 -6.36
C GLU A 652 5.28 -27.92 -7.76
N MET A 653 5.23 -28.87 -8.69
CA MET A 653 5.83 -28.73 -10.03
C MET A 653 4.83 -28.28 -11.10
N VAL A 654 3.53 -28.22 -10.80
CA VAL A 654 2.48 -27.90 -11.78
C VAL A 654 2.74 -26.55 -12.47
N ASN A 655 3.02 -25.50 -11.71
CA ASN A 655 3.28 -24.16 -12.27
C ASN A 655 4.51 -24.14 -13.20
N MET A 656 5.55 -24.91 -12.87
CA MET A 656 6.75 -25.03 -13.71
C MET A 656 6.49 -25.86 -14.97
N HIS A 657 5.67 -26.91 -14.85
CA HIS A 657 5.23 -27.70 -16.00
C HIS A 657 4.40 -26.86 -16.97
N GLU A 658 3.40 -26.14 -16.48
CA GLU A 658 2.54 -25.24 -17.28
C GLU A 658 3.35 -24.14 -17.96
N LYS A 659 4.30 -23.53 -17.24
CA LYS A 659 5.28 -22.60 -17.81
C LYS A 659 6.06 -23.25 -18.97
N GLN A 660 6.54 -24.48 -18.80
CA GLN A 660 7.30 -25.17 -19.84
C GLN A 660 6.44 -25.42 -21.08
N LEU A 661 5.19 -25.87 -20.92
CA LEU A 661 4.26 -26.07 -22.03
C LEU A 661 4.03 -24.77 -22.82
N PHE A 662 3.94 -23.63 -22.13
CA PHE A 662 3.83 -22.32 -22.77
C PHE A 662 5.12 -21.91 -23.52
N MET A 663 6.29 -22.08 -22.88
CA MET A 663 7.59 -21.72 -23.46
C MET A 663 8.03 -22.65 -24.60
N ASP A 664 7.54 -23.89 -24.63
CA ASP A 664 7.71 -24.84 -25.74
C ASP A 664 6.72 -24.56 -26.90
N GLY A 665 5.74 -23.69 -26.69
CA GLY A 665 4.72 -23.35 -27.67
C GLY A 665 3.61 -24.38 -27.83
N LYS A 666 3.48 -25.32 -26.89
CA LYS A 666 2.37 -26.29 -26.86
C LYS A 666 1.05 -25.62 -26.43
N LYS A 667 1.14 -24.65 -25.51
CA LYS A 667 0.05 -23.76 -25.12
C LYS A 667 0.40 -22.33 -25.51
N LEU A 668 -0.53 -21.59 -26.12
CA LEU A 668 -0.26 -20.22 -26.62
C LEU A 668 -0.83 -19.12 -25.72
N VAL A 669 -1.65 -19.50 -24.75
CA VAL A 669 -2.22 -18.61 -23.74
C VAL A 669 -1.69 -19.04 -22.38
N ALA A 670 -1.22 -18.08 -21.57
CA ALA A 670 -0.90 -18.30 -20.17
C ALA A 670 -1.72 -17.38 -19.28
N ILE A 671 -2.16 -17.87 -18.13
CA ILE A 671 -2.82 -17.08 -17.10
C ILE A 671 -1.95 -17.04 -15.85
N ILE A 672 -1.64 -15.84 -15.36
CA ILE A 672 -0.79 -15.63 -14.19
C ILE A 672 -1.53 -14.92 -13.06
N SER A 673 -1.27 -15.36 -11.82
CA SER A 673 -1.71 -14.66 -10.61
C SER A 673 -0.52 -14.21 -9.75
N GLU A 674 -0.71 -13.22 -8.87
CA GLU A 674 0.34 -12.76 -7.93
C GLU A 674 0.92 -13.92 -7.11
N ALA A 675 0.06 -14.84 -6.63
CA ALA A 675 0.47 -15.97 -5.79
C ALA A 675 1.24 -17.06 -6.55
N GLY A 676 0.88 -17.34 -7.81
CA GLY A 676 1.48 -18.43 -8.60
C GLY A 676 2.64 -18.03 -9.50
N SER A 677 2.78 -16.74 -9.83
CA SER A 677 3.77 -16.25 -10.79
C SER A 677 5.08 -15.78 -10.18
N ALA A 678 5.24 -15.92 -8.86
CA ALA A 678 6.49 -15.62 -8.17
C ALA A 678 7.63 -16.44 -8.80
N GLY A 679 8.69 -15.76 -9.24
CA GLY A 679 9.82 -16.37 -9.96
C GLY A 679 9.58 -16.75 -11.43
N VAL A 680 8.33 -16.83 -11.89
CA VAL A 680 8.02 -17.23 -13.28
C VAL A 680 8.45 -16.16 -14.28
N SER A 681 9.02 -16.59 -15.41
CA SER A 681 9.28 -15.75 -16.58
C SER A 681 8.62 -16.35 -17.82
N LEU A 682 7.89 -15.52 -18.55
CA LEU A 682 7.12 -15.83 -19.77
C LEU A 682 7.52 -14.93 -20.95
N GLN A 683 8.65 -14.24 -20.84
CA GLN A 683 9.19 -13.41 -21.91
C GLN A 683 9.41 -14.23 -23.20
N SER A 684 9.50 -13.56 -24.36
CA SER A 684 9.94 -14.21 -25.60
C SER A 684 11.46 -14.43 -25.57
N ASP A 685 11.95 -15.32 -24.70
CA ASP A 685 13.40 -15.58 -24.52
C ASP A 685 13.99 -16.15 -25.82
N ARG A 686 15.12 -15.59 -26.27
CA ARG A 686 15.84 -16.06 -27.46
C ARG A 686 16.34 -17.50 -27.35
N ARG A 687 16.40 -18.05 -26.13
CA ARG A 687 16.76 -19.45 -25.85
C ARG A 687 15.56 -20.41 -25.92
N ALA A 688 14.33 -19.89 -25.85
CA ALA A 688 13.12 -20.71 -25.86
C ALA A 688 12.69 -21.03 -27.30
N VAL A 689 11.93 -22.11 -27.46
CA VAL A 689 11.33 -22.49 -28.75
C VAL A 689 10.24 -21.48 -29.14
N ASN A 690 9.38 -21.11 -28.19
CA ASN A 690 8.34 -20.12 -28.41
C ASN A 690 8.87 -18.70 -28.27
N GLN A 691 9.24 -18.08 -29.39
CA GLN A 691 9.74 -16.70 -29.48
C GLN A 691 8.69 -15.68 -29.97
N LYS A 692 7.41 -16.08 -30.07
CA LYS A 692 6.33 -15.19 -30.56
C LYS A 692 6.18 -13.94 -29.69
N ARG A 693 5.78 -12.80 -30.28
CA ARG A 693 5.55 -11.56 -29.51
C ARG A 693 4.49 -11.79 -28.42
N ARG A 694 4.73 -11.26 -27.22
CA ARG A 694 3.84 -11.42 -26.07
C ARG A 694 2.83 -10.27 -26.02
N VAL A 695 1.54 -10.60 -25.95
CA VAL A 695 0.46 -9.66 -25.62
C VAL A 695 0.08 -9.91 -24.17
N HIS A 696 0.46 -8.99 -23.28
CA HIS A 696 0.16 -9.04 -21.86
C HIS A 696 -1.13 -8.27 -21.60
N ILE A 697 -2.22 -9.00 -21.36
CA ILE A 697 -3.52 -8.44 -21.02
C ILE A 697 -3.64 -8.37 -19.51
N THR A 698 -3.79 -7.16 -18.97
CA THR A 698 -4.00 -6.96 -17.54
C THR A 698 -5.50 -6.84 -17.26
N LEU A 699 -6.11 -7.96 -16.87
CA LEU A 699 -7.53 -8.01 -16.49
C LEU A 699 -7.79 -7.20 -15.21
N GLU A 700 -6.86 -7.34 -14.26
CA GLU A 700 -6.96 -6.76 -12.94
C GLU A 700 -5.66 -6.05 -12.56
N LEU A 701 -5.74 -4.72 -12.47
CA LEU A 701 -4.60 -3.92 -12.06
C LEU A 701 -4.37 -3.97 -10.56
N PRO A 702 -3.12 -4.19 -10.11
CA PRO A 702 -2.77 -4.06 -8.71
C PRO A 702 -3.01 -2.65 -8.18
N TRP A 703 -3.35 -2.57 -6.89
CA TRP A 703 -3.51 -1.31 -6.15
C TRP A 703 -2.22 -0.50 -6.03
N SER A 704 -1.07 -1.15 -6.21
CA SER A 704 0.25 -0.53 -6.14
C SER A 704 0.91 -0.64 -7.50
N ALA A 705 1.42 0.49 -8.00
CA ALA A 705 2.12 0.52 -9.28
C ALA A 705 3.39 -0.35 -9.27
N ASP A 706 4.06 -0.50 -8.12
CA ASP A 706 5.23 -1.39 -8.01
C ASP A 706 4.85 -2.86 -8.24
N ARG A 707 3.68 -3.29 -7.76
CA ARG A 707 3.15 -4.64 -8.05
C ARG A 707 2.80 -4.80 -9.54
N ALA A 708 2.28 -3.75 -10.17
CA ALA A 708 2.00 -3.78 -11.61
C ALA A 708 3.30 -3.94 -12.43
N ILE A 709 4.36 -3.21 -12.09
CA ILE A 709 5.68 -3.36 -12.73
C ILE A 709 6.24 -4.76 -12.52
N GLN A 710 6.10 -5.33 -11.32
CA GLN A 710 6.53 -6.71 -11.05
C GLN A 710 5.77 -7.74 -11.89
N GLN A 711 4.49 -7.49 -12.19
CA GLN A 711 3.67 -8.30 -13.08
C GLN A 711 4.11 -8.13 -14.54
N PHE A 712 4.38 -6.90 -14.98
CA PHE A 712 4.91 -6.61 -16.32
C PHE A 712 6.28 -7.25 -16.55
N GLY A 713 7.13 -7.28 -15.52
CA GLY A 713 8.41 -7.98 -15.53
C GLY A 713 8.31 -9.51 -15.66
N ARG A 714 7.10 -10.10 -15.68
CA ARG A 714 6.91 -11.51 -16.04
C ARG A 714 7.03 -11.75 -17.54
N THR A 715 6.74 -10.74 -18.36
CA THR A 715 6.80 -10.81 -19.83
C THR A 715 7.88 -9.92 -20.45
N HIS A 716 8.38 -8.91 -19.71
CA HIS A 716 9.47 -8.02 -20.15
C HIS A 716 10.74 -8.26 -19.33
N ARG A 717 11.75 -8.88 -19.93
CA ARG A 717 13.07 -9.07 -19.30
C ARG A 717 14.19 -9.07 -20.34
N SER A 718 15.44 -9.05 -19.87
CA SER A 718 16.62 -9.15 -20.72
C SER A 718 16.63 -10.41 -21.59
N ASN A 719 17.29 -10.35 -22.74
CA ASN A 719 17.43 -11.43 -23.73
C ASN A 719 16.11 -11.84 -24.41
N GLN A 720 15.19 -10.89 -24.58
CA GLN A 720 13.95 -11.13 -25.32
C GLN A 720 14.15 -10.91 -26.84
N ALA A 721 13.48 -11.72 -27.66
CA ALA A 721 13.45 -11.58 -29.11
C ALA A 721 12.60 -10.37 -29.55
N SER A 722 11.52 -10.09 -28.81
CA SER A 722 10.60 -8.99 -29.08
C SER A 722 10.10 -8.39 -27.76
N ALA A 723 9.86 -7.08 -27.74
CA ALA A 723 9.23 -6.42 -26.61
C ALA A 723 7.71 -6.69 -26.58
N PRO A 724 7.10 -6.81 -25.39
CA PRO A 724 5.68 -7.12 -25.26
C PRO A 724 4.76 -5.95 -25.62
N GLU A 725 3.52 -6.27 -25.96
CA GLU A 725 2.39 -5.36 -26.03
C GLU A 725 1.58 -5.49 -24.74
N TYR A 726 1.38 -4.39 -24.00
CA TYR A 726 0.59 -4.34 -22.79
C TYR A 726 -0.79 -3.78 -23.09
N ARG A 727 -1.84 -4.55 -22.82
CA ARG A 727 -3.24 -4.10 -22.89
C ARG A 727 -3.81 -3.99 -21.49
N LEU A 728 -4.04 -2.78 -21.04
CA LEU A 728 -4.58 -2.48 -19.71
C LEU A 728 -6.09 -2.29 -19.81
N LEU A 729 -6.87 -3.19 -19.19
CA LEU A 729 -8.33 -3.17 -19.29
C LEU A 729 -8.96 -2.40 -18.13
N PHE A 730 -9.82 -1.45 -18.48
CA PHE A 730 -10.59 -0.66 -17.52
C PHE A 730 -12.06 -0.65 -17.90
N THR A 731 -12.94 -0.80 -16.94
CA THR A 731 -14.35 -0.48 -17.16
C THR A 731 -14.54 1.04 -17.21
N ASN A 732 -15.65 1.48 -17.81
CA ASN A 732 -16.09 2.88 -17.76
C ASN A 732 -16.56 3.32 -16.36
N LEU A 733 -16.50 2.45 -15.34
CA LEU A 733 -16.89 2.74 -13.96
C LEU A 733 -15.86 3.65 -13.27
N GLY A 734 -16.34 4.70 -12.60
CA GLY A 734 -15.50 5.70 -11.94
C GLY A 734 -14.53 5.12 -10.89
N GLY A 735 -14.90 4.00 -10.25
CA GLY A 735 -14.04 3.31 -9.28
C GLY A 735 -12.74 2.80 -9.90
N GLU A 736 -12.78 2.23 -11.11
CA GLU A 736 -11.59 1.72 -11.80
C GLU A 736 -10.75 2.84 -12.45
N ARG A 737 -11.40 3.89 -12.95
CA ARG A 737 -10.72 5.07 -13.53
C ARG A 737 -9.75 5.72 -12.55
N ARG A 738 -10.05 5.73 -11.25
CA ARG A 738 -9.12 6.22 -10.22
C ARG A 738 -7.84 5.38 -10.15
N PHE A 739 -7.93 4.06 -10.24
CA PHE A 739 -6.74 3.20 -10.21
C PHE A 739 -5.90 3.34 -11.47
N ALA A 740 -6.57 3.49 -12.62
CA ALA A 740 -5.92 3.84 -13.89
C ALA A 740 -4.99 5.04 -13.73
N SER A 741 -5.48 6.12 -13.10
CA SER A 741 -4.73 7.36 -12.90
C SER A 741 -3.40 7.19 -12.13
N ILE A 742 -3.38 6.31 -11.14
CA ILE A 742 -2.21 6.09 -10.28
C ILE A 742 -1.16 5.28 -11.03
N VAL A 743 -1.59 4.23 -11.75
CA VAL A 743 -0.70 3.38 -12.53
C VAL A 743 -0.18 4.15 -13.75
N ALA A 744 -1.04 4.91 -14.43
CA ALA A 744 -0.70 5.85 -15.50
C ALA A 744 0.49 6.75 -15.12
N LYS A 745 0.31 7.54 -14.05
CA LYS A 745 1.32 8.47 -13.53
C LYS A 745 2.66 7.77 -13.23
N ARG A 746 2.62 6.54 -12.73
CA ARG A 746 3.85 5.78 -12.47
C ARG A 746 4.49 5.27 -13.77
N LEU A 747 3.72 4.75 -14.71
CA LEU A 747 4.22 4.34 -16.03
C LEU A 747 4.82 5.52 -16.81
N GLU A 748 4.22 6.70 -16.71
CA GLU A 748 4.75 7.95 -17.27
C GLU A 748 6.07 8.31 -16.62
N SER A 749 6.13 8.26 -15.28
CA SER A 749 7.38 8.52 -14.56
C SER A 749 8.48 7.55 -14.96
N LEU A 750 8.16 6.31 -15.34
CA LEU A 750 9.10 5.28 -15.79
C LEU A 750 9.61 5.47 -17.23
N GLY A 751 9.15 6.52 -17.94
CA GLY A 751 9.49 6.75 -19.34
C GLY A 751 8.89 5.72 -20.31
N ALA A 752 7.93 4.90 -19.84
CA ALA A 752 7.28 3.87 -20.66
C ALA A 752 6.27 4.48 -21.66
N LEU A 753 5.80 5.69 -21.40
CA LEU A 753 4.81 6.41 -22.21
C LEU A 753 5.42 7.54 -23.06
N THR A 754 6.72 7.79 -22.96
CA THR A 754 7.36 9.00 -23.51
C THR A 754 7.99 8.82 -24.89
N GLN A 755 7.94 7.63 -25.52
CA GLN A 755 8.46 7.44 -26.88
C GLN A 755 7.45 6.77 -27.83
N GLY A 756 6.94 7.55 -28.78
CA GLY A 756 6.97 7.11 -30.18
C GLY A 756 5.68 6.83 -30.92
N ASP A 757 4.52 6.61 -30.30
CA ASP A 757 3.28 6.39 -31.06
C ASP A 757 2.03 7.00 -30.41
N ARG A 758 1.80 8.29 -30.68
CA ARG A 758 0.62 9.06 -30.25
C ARG A 758 -0.65 8.73 -31.07
N ARG A 759 -0.70 7.58 -31.76
CA ARG A 759 -1.78 7.26 -32.73
C ARG A 759 -2.80 6.22 -32.26
N ALA A 760 -2.66 5.63 -31.08
CA ALA A 760 -3.60 4.62 -30.57
C ALA A 760 -4.15 4.99 -29.18
N GLY A 761 -5.37 5.56 -29.17
CA GLY A 761 -6.19 5.68 -27.97
C GLY A 761 -5.90 6.88 -27.05
N PRO A 762 -6.82 7.17 -26.10
CA PRO A 762 -6.62 8.23 -25.11
C PRO A 762 -5.39 7.93 -24.25
N SER A 763 -4.53 8.93 -24.08
CA SER A 763 -3.33 8.83 -23.24
C SER A 763 -3.71 8.48 -21.80
N LEU A 764 -2.86 7.69 -21.13
CA LEU A 764 -3.00 7.38 -19.70
C LEU A 764 -3.08 8.66 -18.82
N SER A 765 -2.53 9.78 -19.31
CA SER A 765 -2.63 11.11 -18.70
C SER A 765 -4.06 11.63 -18.60
N ALA A 766 -4.96 11.23 -19.50
CA ALA A 766 -6.38 11.64 -19.49
C ALA A 766 -7.12 11.23 -18.20
N TYR A 767 -6.57 10.24 -17.48
CA TYR A 767 -7.11 9.77 -16.21
C TYR A 767 -6.47 10.46 -14.99
N ASN A 768 -5.51 11.38 -15.14
CA ASN A 768 -4.80 11.98 -14.00
C ASN A 768 -5.65 12.99 -13.20
N TYR A 769 -6.40 12.50 -12.21
CA TYR A 769 -7.21 13.33 -11.31
C TYR A 769 -6.41 13.97 -10.16
N ASP A 770 -5.13 13.65 -9.97
CA ASP A 770 -4.25 14.23 -8.93
C ASP A 770 -3.50 15.48 -9.45
N SER A 771 -4.20 16.31 -10.22
CA SER A 771 -3.74 17.61 -10.67
C SER A 771 -4.18 18.73 -9.72
N ALA A 772 -3.60 19.92 -9.87
CA ALA A 772 -4.07 21.10 -9.14
C ALA A 772 -5.56 21.38 -9.45
N TYR A 773 -6.00 21.10 -10.68
CA TYR A 773 -7.38 21.21 -11.11
C TYR A 773 -8.27 20.14 -10.47
N GLY A 774 -7.84 18.88 -10.44
CA GLY A 774 -8.58 17.80 -9.79
C GLY A 774 -8.79 18.05 -8.29
N LYS A 775 -7.75 18.54 -7.59
CA LYS A 775 -7.86 18.97 -6.18
C LYS A 775 -8.83 20.13 -6.00
N LYS A 776 -8.77 21.12 -6.88
CA LYS A 776 -9.67 22.29 -6.83
C LYS A 776 -11.12 21.88 -7.13
N ALA A 777 -11.34 21.05 -8.14
CA ALA A 777 -12.65 20.50 -8.50
C ALA A 777 -13.25 19.68 -7.37
N LEU A 778 -12.45 18.82 -6.72
CA LEU A 778 -12.89 18.05 -5.55
C LEU A 778 -13.27 18.96 -4.37
N MET A 779 -12.46 19.97 -4.08
CA MET A 779 -12.76 20.95 -3.02
C MET A 779 -14.02 21.75 -3.33
N MET A 780 -14.22 22.17 -4.57
CA MET A 780 -15.44 22.86 -5.01
C MET A 780 -16.66 21.94 -4.92
N LEU A 781 -16.54 20.67 -5.28
CA LEU A 781 -17.61 19.68 -5.14
C LEU A 781 -18.00 19.49 -3.67
N TYR A 782 -17.03 19.32 -2.77
CA TYR A 782 -17.31 19.17 -1.33
C TYR A 782 -17.93 20.42 -0.71
N ARG A 783 -17.43 21.61 -1.06
CA ARG A 783 -18.05 22.88 -0.62
C ARG A 783 -19.45 23.05 -1.18
N GLY A 784 -19.65 22.62 -2.42
CA GLY A 784 -20.95 22.50 -3.08
C GLY A 784 -21.91 21.65 -2.27
N ILE A 785 -21.57 20.37 -2.05
CA ILE A 785 -22.38 19.39 -1.30
C ILE A 785 -22.67 19.83 0.15
N MET A 786 -21.72 20.55 0.76
CA MET A 786 -21.87 21.11 2.11
C MET A 786 -22.62 22.46 2.14
N GLU A 787 -23.17 22.89 1.01
CA GLU A 787 -23.94 24.15 0.86
C GLU A 787 -23.13 25.40 1.23
N GLN A 788 -21.79 25.32 1.16
CA GLN A 788 -20.89 26.45 1.44
C GLN A 788 -20.64 27.32 0.21
N GLU A 789 -20.72 26.72 -0.99
CA GLU A 789 -20.58 27.37 -2.29
C GLU A 789 -21.61 26.75 -3.26
N SER A 790 -21.92 27.42 -4.37
CA SER A 790 -22.77 26.84 -5.43
C SER A 790 -22.00 25.78 -6.21
N LEU A 791 -22.65 24.65 -6.52
CA LEU A 791 -22.05 23.63 -7.40
C LEU A 791 -21.72 24.24 -8.77
N PRO A 792 -20.49 24.05 -9.28
CA PRO A 792 -20.07 24.61 -10.57
C PRO A 792 -20.72 23.92 -11.76
N ILE A 793 -21.28 22.72 -11.57
CA ILE A 793 -21.95 21.90 -12.57
C ILE A 793 -23.22 21.28 -11.99
N ILE A 794 -24.22 21.08 -12.83
CA ILE A 794 -25.45 20.36 -12.46
C ILE A 794 -25.10 18.87 -12.30
N PRO A 795 -25.46 18.23 -11.18
CA PRO A 795 -25.20 16.80 -11.00
C PRO A 795 -25.87 15.93 -12.07
N PRO A 796 -25.30 14.77 -12.43
CA PRO A 796 -25.91 13.85 -13.38
C PRO A 796 -27.33 13.47 -12.97
N GLY A 797 -28.27 13.54 -13.91
CA GLY A 797 -29.70 13.25 -13.65
C GLY A 797 -30.49 14.39 -13.00
N CYS A 798 -29.86 15.53 -12.69
CA CYS A 798 -30.53 16.72 -12.17
C CYS A 798 -30.77 17.76 -13.27
N SER A 799 -31.75 18.65 -13.08
CA SER A 799 -32.04 19.75 -14.01
C SER A 799 -32.25 21.07 -13.26
N LEU A 800 -31.80 22.18 -13.83
CA LEU A 800 -32.10 23.53 -13.34
C LEU A 800 -33.60 23.85 -13.37
N GLU A 801 -34.36 23.17 -14.22
CA GLU A 801 -35.81 23.31 -14.33
C GLU A 801 -36.57 22.58 -13.20
N LYS A 802 -35.90 21.67 -12.48
CA LYS A 802 -36.45 20.89 -11.37
C LYS A 802 -35.52 20.95 -10.14
N PRO A 803 -35.54 22.07 -9.39
CA PRO A 803 -34.60 22.31 -8.29
C PRO A 803 -34.65 21.23 -7.19
N GLU A 804 -35.81 20.60 -7.00
CA GLU A 804 -36.02 19.46 -6.10
C GLU A 804 -35.13 18.24 -6.40
N THR A 805 -34.72 18.04 -7.67
CA THR A 805 -33.78 16.96 -8.03
C THR A 805 -32.36 17.25 -7.54
N ILE A 806 -31.96 18.53 -7.53
CA ILE A 806 -30.65 18.97 -7.03
C ILE A 806 -30.65 18.86 -5.50
N GLU A 807 -31.73 19.27 -4.83
CA GLU A 807 -31.87 19.15 -3.38
C GLU A 807 -31.83 17.69 -2.90
N ASP A 808 -32.53 16.78 -3.58
CA ASP A 808 -32.50 15.34 -3.27
C ASP A 808 -31.11 14.73 -3.49
N PHE A 809 -30.42 15.09 -4.59
CA PHE A 809 -29.04 14.68 -4.83
C PHE A 809 -28.12 15.15 -3.70
N MET A 810 -28.25 16.40 -3.27
CA MET A 810 -27.42 17.00 -2.21
C MET A 810 -27.65 16.32 -0.87
N LEU A 811 -28.91 16.05 -0.52
CA LEU A 811 -29.29 15.31 0.69
C LEU A 811 -28.64 13.92 0.71
N LYS A 812 -28.77 13.17 -0.40
CA LYS A 812 -28.19 11.82 -0.55
C LYS A 812 -26.67 11.86 -0.52
N ALA A 813 -26.04 12.80 -1.22
CA ALA A 813 -24.59 12.94 -1.27
C ALA A 813 -24.01 13.31 0.10
N LYS A 814 -24.65 14.21 0.84
CA LYS A 814 -24.26 14.58 2.21
C LYS A 814 -24.38 13.41 3.17
N ALA A 815 -25.50 12.69 3.12
CA ALA A 815 -25.69 11.47 3.91
C ALA A 815 -24.63 10.40 3.58
N ALA A 816 -24.31 10.22 2.29
CA ALA A 816 -23.25 9.32 1.85
C ALA A 816 -21.89 9.74 2.41
N LEU A 817 -21.47 11.00 2.26
CA LEU A 817 -20.16 11.52 2.74
C LEU A 817 -19.98 11.39 4.26
N VAL A 818 -21.05 11.60 5.03
CA VAL A 818 -21.06 11.39 6.48
C VAL A 818 -20.97 9.89 6.80
N SER A 819 -21.73 9.05 6.10
CA SER A 819 -21.75 7.61 6.32
C SER A 819 -20.41 6.92 6.07
N VAL A 820 -19.61 7.42 5.12
CA VAL A 820 -18.27 6.92 4.82
C VAL A 820 -17.17 7.59 5.67
N GLY A 821 -17.53 8.53 6.54
CA GLY A 821 -16.61 9.21 7.45
C GLY A 821 -15.64 10.20 6.77
N ILE A 822 -15.88 10.58 5.51
CA ILE A 822 -15.12 11.63 4.81
C ILE A 822 -15.38 12.99 5.46
N ILE A 823 -16.61 13.20 5.94
CA ILE A 823 -17.02 14.39 6.68
C ILE A 823 -17.44 13.96 8.07
N ARG A 824 -16.80 14.51 9.10
CA ARG A 824 -17.21 14.36 10.51
C ARG A 824 -18.00 15.60 10.93
N ASP A 825 -19.00 15.40 11.77
CA ASP A 825 -19.75 16.50 12.37
C ASP A 825 -18.80 17.49 13.08
N SER A 826 -19.08 18.77 12.89
CA SER A 826 -18.09 19.86 12.78
C SER A 826 -17.36 20.33 14.05
N VAL A 827 -17.23 19.53 15.12
CA VAL A 827 -16.71 20.02 16.41
C VAL A 827 -15.22 19.73 16.70
N LYS A 828 -14.51 18.86 15.94
CA LYS A 828 -13.07 18.64 16.19
C LYS A 828 -12.26 18.31 14.93
N ALA A 829 -11.82 19.31 14.18
CA ALA A 829 -10.73 19.17 13.20
C ALA A 829 -10.13 20.53 12.77
N ARG A 830 -9.35 21.15 13.65
CA ARG A 830 -8.30 22.10 13.26
C ARG A 830 -7.04 21.64 13.99
N VAL A 831 -6.16 21.00 13.22
CA VAL A 831 -4.73 20.71 13.47
C VAL A 831 -4.48 19.37 12.78
N GLU A 832 -3.97 19.44 11.55
CA GLU A 832 -3.03 18.50 10.93
C GLU A 832 -2.92 18.85 9.44
N GLY A 833 -2.19 19.93 9.19
CA GLY A 833 -1.71 20.28 7.86
C GLY A 833 -0.35 19.64 7.64
N ASN A 834 -0.34 18.36 7.27
CA ASN A 834 0.83 17.71 6.69
C ASN A 834 0.59 17.54 5.19
N ILE A 835 1.32 18.32 4.39
CA ILE A 835 1.44 18.09 2.96
C ILE A 835 2.93 17.92 2.67
N ASP A 836 3.25 16.74 2.14
CA ASP A 836 4.52 16.39 1.54
C ASP A 836 4.89 17.39 0.45
N SER A 837 6.06 18.01 0.56
CA SER A 837 6.74 18.61 -0.59
C SER A 837 7.87 17.68 -0.96
N GLY A 838 7.66 16.87 -1.99
CA GLY A 838 8.73 16.13 -2.65
C GLY A 838 9.79 17.08 -3.24
N ILE A 839 10.63 16.52 -4.09
CA ILE A 839 11.74 17.26 -4.71
C ILE A 839 11.22 18.43 -5.53
N VAL A 840 11.84 19.60 -5.37
CA VAL A 840 11.48 20.82 -6.09
C VAL A 840 12.51 21.10 -7.17
N ASP A 841 12.09 21.07 -8.44
CA ASP A 841 12.92 21.49 -9.55
C ASP A 841 13.00 23.02 -9.57
N ILE A 842 14.22 23.56 -9.45
CA ILE A 842 14.43 25.01 -9.54
C ILE A 842 14.56 25.37 -11.01
N LYS A 843 13.52 26.01 -11.54
CA LYS A 843 13.52 26.58 -12.88
C LYS A 843 13.86 28.09 -12.84
N ALA A 844 14.69 28.51 -13.78
CA ALA A 844 15.01 29.90 -14.08
C ALA A 844 15.44 30.00 -15.56
N ASN A 845 15.43 31.20 -16.13
CA ASN A 845 15.82 31.41 -17.53
C ASN A 845 17.33 31.22 -17.72
N THR A 846 18.10 31.58 -16.69
CA THR A 846 19.54 31.36 -16.64
C THR A 846 19.92 30.89 -15.23
N ILE A 847 20.69 29.82 -15.16
CA ILE A 847 21.19 29.22 -13.92
C ILE A 847 22.70 29.07 -14.07
N GLU A 848 23.44 29.92 -13.37
CA GLU A 848 24.91 29.94 -13.41
C GLU A 848 25.49 29.56 -12.05
N LEU A 849 26.48 28.68 -12.06
CA LEU A 849 27.27 28.35 -10.89
C LEU A 849 28.21 29.52 -10.54
N GLN A 850 28.14 30.01 -9.32
CA GLN A 850 28.94 31.12 -8.84
C GLN A 850 30.24 30.61 -8.20
N GLY A 851 31.37 30.89 -8.85
CA GLY A 851 32.70 30.52 -8.36
C GLY A 851 32.96 29.00 -8.36
N THR A 852 34.01 28.58 -7.65
CA THR A 852 34.32 27.15 -7.49
C THR A 852 33.53 26.56 -6.32
N PRO A 853 32.88 25.38 -6.48
CA PRO A 853 32.19 24.71 -5.40
C PRO A 853 33.09 24.49 -4.18
N LYS A 854 32.56 24.70 -2.98
CA LYS A 854 33.34 24.59 -1.74
C LYS A 854 33.10 23.23 -1.09
N THR A 855 34.14 22.41 -0.97
CA THR A 855 34.10 21.18 -0.17
C THR A 855 33.98 21.54 1.31
N VAL A 856 32.97 20.97 1.97
CA VAL A 856 32.62 21.29 3.37
C VAL A 856 32.88 20.10 4.30
N PHE A 857 32.81 18.87 3.78
CA PHE A 857 33.07 17.66 4.54
C PHE A 857 33.61 16.57 3.60
N VAL A 858 34.46 15.68 4.11
CA VAL A 858 34.96 14.49 3.41
C VAL A 858 34.79 13.30 4.34
N ASP A 859 34.17 12.24 3.83
CA ASP A 859 33.92 11.02 4.59
C ASP A 859 35.17 10.15 4.62
N ASN A 860 35.63 9.80 5.83
CA ASN A 860 36.86 9.02 6.04
C ASN A 860 36.77 7.58 5.50
N MET A 861 35.56 7.01 5.33
CA MET A 861 35.41 5.63 4.84
C MET A 861 35.31 5.54 3.32
N SER A 862 34.61 6.47 2.67
CA SER A 862 34.39 6.44 1.23
C SER A 862 35.26 7.40 0.42
N GLY A 863 35.87 8.41 1.07
CA GLY A 863 36.59 9.49 0.40
C GLY A 863 35.68 10.45 -0.38
N ALA A 864 34.36 10.25 -0.37
CA ALA A 864 33.42 11.15 -1.01
C ALA A 864 33.20 12.42 -0.17
N SER A 865 32.76 13.50 -0.82
CA SER A 865 32.67 14.83 -0.20
C SER A 865 31.25 15.40 -0.20
N THR A 866 30.98 16.25 0.79
CA THR A 866 29.85 17.18 0.80
C THR A 866 30.32 18.51 0.22
N VAL A 867 29.62 19.03 -0.79
CA VAL A 867 30.02 20.23 -1.52
C VAL A 867 28.90 21.25 -1.49
N LEU A 868 29.25 22.50 -1.16
CA LEU A 868 28.35 23.64 -1.24
C LEU A 868 28.45 24.28 -2.63
N PHE A 869 27.33 24.28 -3.34
CA PHE A 869 27.14 24.96 -4.61
C PHE A 869 26.33 26.24 -4.39
N THR A 870 26.82 27.36 -4.93
CA THR A 870 26.09 28.63 -4.93
C THR A 870 25.70 28.96 -6.36
N PHE A 871 24.41 29.12 -6.62
CA PHE A 871 23.88 29.43 -7.94
C PHE A 871 23.30 30.84 -7.97
N THR A 872 23.51 31.52 -9.10
CA THR A 872 22.78 32.73 -9.44
C THR A 872 21.63 32.35 -10.38
N LEU A 873 20.40 32.57 -9.92
CA LEU A 873 19.17 32.32 -10.66
C LEU A 873 18.66 33.63 -11.27
N ASP A 874 18.59 33.73 -12.60
CA ASP A 874 17.92 34.83 -13.30
C ASP A 874 16.55 34.38 -13.82
N ARG A 875 15.48 34.92 -13.21
CA ARG A 875 14.09 34.67 -13.63
C ARG A 875 13.49 35.82 -14.41
N GLY A 876 14.28 36.84 -14.74
CA GLY A 876 13.79 38.00 -15.47
C GLY A 876 13.56 37.70 -16.94
N ILE A 877 12.64 38.44 -17.54
CA ILE A 877 12.39 38.41 -18.99
C ILE A 877 12.74 39.76 -19.61
N THR A 878 13.53 39.75 -20.68
CA THR A 878 13.89 40.97 -21.42
C THR A 878 12.68 41.52 -22.16
N PHE A 879 12.73 42.80 -22.53
CA PHE A 879 11.64 43.41 -23.31
C PHE A 879 11.47 42.74 -24.67
N GLU A 880 12.57 42.31 -25.29
CA GLU A 880 12.58 41.60 -26.58
C GLU A 880 11.84 40.25 -26.48
N SER A 881 12.19 39.41 -25.49
CA SER A 881 11.51 38.12 -25.28
C SER A 881 10.04 38.31 -24.91
N ALA A 882 9.71 39.30 -24.08
CA ALA A 882 8.33 39.63 -23.74
C ALA A 882 7.53 40.11 -24.98
N SER A 883 8.18 40.80 -25.92
CA SER A 883 7.57 41.24 -27.17
C SER A 883 7.32 40.07 -28.13
N THR A 884 8.27 39.14 -28.22
CA THR A 884 8.09 37.89 -29.00
C THR A 884 6.93 37.06 -28.48
N LEU A 885 6.81 36.87 -27.16
CA LEU A 885 5.65 36.19 -26.53
C LEU A 885 4.30 36.85 -26.90
N LEU A 886 4.27 38.18 -26.94
CA LEU A 886 3.07 38.92 -27.34
C LEU A 886 2.75 38.76 -28.83
N GLU A 887 3.77 38.65 -29.69
CA GLU A 887 3.61 38.44 -31.13
C GLU A 887 3.17 37.02 -31.48
N GLU A 888 3.73 36.01 -30.81
CA GLU A 888 3.32 34.61 -30.94
C GLU A 888 1.84 34.44 -30.56
N LYS A 889 1.43 35.01 -29.41
CA LYS A 889 0.03 34.98 -28.96
C LYS A 889 -0.93 35.88 -29.74
N ARG A 890 -0.42 36.67 -30.69
CA ARG A 890 -1.24 37.39 -31.68
C ARG A 890 -1.45 36.61 -32.98
N LYS A 891 -0.61 35.60 -33.24
CA LYS A 891 -0.75 34.72 -34.42
C LYS A 891 -1.76 33.60 -34.21
N ASP A 892 -1.95 33.16 -32.97
CA ASP A 892 -3.10 32.33 -32.58
C ASP A 892 -4.39 33.16 -32.75
N GLU A 893 -5.31 32.76 -33.63
CA GLU A 893 -6.47 33.53 -34.12
C GLU A 893 -7.54 33.89 -33.04
N SER A 894 -7.23 33.71 -31.75
CA SER A 894 -8.06 34.03 -30.57
C SER A 894 -7.55 35.25 -29.78
N GLY A 895 -6.84 36.18 -30.42
CA GLY A 895 -6.29 37.37 -29.77
C GLY A 895 -7.32 38.39 -29.29
N SER A 896 -7.67 38.38 -28.00
CA SER A 896 -8.44 39.47 -27.37
C SER A 896 -7.75 40.83 -27.50
N SER A 897 -8.55 41.86 -27.81
CA SER A 897 -8.12 43.26 -27.94
C SER A 897 -7.44 43.84 -26.67
N ASN A 898 -7.48 43.13 -25.54
CA ASN A 898 -6.86 43.55 -24.29
C ASN A 898 -5.43 43.00 -24.11
N ASN A 899 -4.90 42.16 -25.00
CA ASN A 899 -3.51 41.69 -24.92
C ASN A 899 -2.53 42.85 -25.17
N GLY A 900 -1.50 43.01 -24.33
CA GLY A 900 -0.45 44.01 -24.50
C GLY A 900 0.26 44.42 -23.22
N PHE A 901 1.10 45.45 -23.32
CA PHE A 901 1.82 46.03 -22.20
C PHE A 901 0.96 47.01 -21.40
N TYR A 902 1.17 47.04 -20.09
CA TYR A 902 0.40 47.81 -19.12
C TYR A 902 1.33 48.53 -18.13
N GLU A 903 0.95 49.74 -17.72
CA GLU A 903 1.62 50.55 -16.70
C GLU A 903 0.71 50.69 -15.47
N SER A 904 1.25 50.64 -14.25
CA SER A 904 0.45 50.79 -13.04
C SER A 904 -0.19 52.18 -12.95
N ARG A 905 -1.48 52.24 -12.58
CA ARG A 905 -2.20 53.52 -12.42
C ARG A 905 -1.73 54.30 -11.20
N ARG A 906 -1.38 53.58 -10.13
CA ARG A 906 -0.82 54.13 -8.90
C ARG A 906 0.69 53.97 -8.92
N GLU A 907 1.37 54.98 -8.42
CA GLU A 907 2.78 54.87 -8.06
C GLU A 907 2.87 54.07 -6.76
N TRP A 908 3.64 52.97 -6.82
CA TRP A 908 3.88 52.14 -5.66
C TRP A 908 5.34 52.30 -5.26
N MET A 909 5.58 52.69 -4.01
CA MET A 909 6.93 52.91 -3.46
C MET A 909 7.80 53.89 -4.30
N GLY A 910 7.17 54.87 -4.95
CA GLY A 910 7.86 55.96 -5.67
C GLY A 910 8.16 55.69 -7.15
N LYS A 911 7.67 54.59 -7.73
CA LYS A 911 7.77 54.31 -9.18
C LYS A 911 6.47 53.73 -9.75
N ARG A 912 6.31 53.78 -11.07
CA ARG A 912 5.25 53.08 -11.81
C ARG A 912 5.80 51.77 -12.33
N HIS A 913 5.00 50.71 -12.22
CA HIS A 913 5.41 49.36 -12.58
C HIS A 913 4.86 48.94 -13.94
N PHE A 914 5.64 48.15 -14.69
CA PHE A 914 5.29 47.70 -16.03
C PHE A 914 5.04 46.19 -16.04
N ILE A 915 3.98 45.78 -16.72
CA ILE A 915 3.61 44.36 -16.86
C ILE A 915 3.16 44.08 -18.30
N LEU A 916 3.32 42.84 -18.73
CA LEU A 916 2.73 42.33 -19.96
C LEU A 916 1.54 41.46 -19.54
N ALA A 917 0.38 41.70 -20.13
CA ALA A 917 -0.81 40.91 -19.88
C ALA A 917 -1.36 40.36 -21.19
N PHE A 918 -1.64 39.07 -21.21
CA PHE A 918 -2.33 38.40 -22.30
C PHE A 918 -3.36 37.44 -21.72
N GLU A 919 -4.44 37.23 -22.47
CA GLU A 919 -5.52 36.33 -22.06
C GLU A 919 -5.00 34.91 -21.88
N GLY A 920 -5.33 34.29 -20.74
CA GLY A 920 -5.04 32.89 -20.46
C GLY A 920 -6.08 31.98 -21.08
N SER A 921 -6.03 30.68 -20.77
CA SER A 921 -6.94 29.68 -21.34
C SER A 921 -8.40 29.89 -20.89
N THR A 922 -8.65 30.65 -19.82
CA THR A 922 -10.00 31.06 -19.40
C THR A 922 -10.34 32.47 -19.91
N PRO A 923 -11.41 32.65 -20.72
CA PRO A 923 -11.82 33.97 -21.20
C PRO A 923 -12.05 34.96 -20.05
N GLY A 924 -11.45 36.14 -20.14
CA GLY A 924 -11.53 37.18 -19.11
C GLY A 924 -10.51 37.06 -17.98
N MET A 925 -9.68 36.01 -17.93
CA MET A 925 -8.52 35.90 -17.05
C MET A 925 -7.23 36.18 -17.84
N TYR A 926 -6.35 36.99 -17.27
CA TYR A 926 -5.12 37.45 -17.93
C TYR A 926 -3.90 36.93 -17.17
N LYS A 927 -3.01 36.24 -17.89
CA LYS A 927 -1.68 35.88 -17.43
C LYS A 927 -0.81 37.13 -17.40
N ILE A 928 -0.06 37.31 -16.32
CA ILE A 928 0.72 38.53 -16.06
C ILE A 928 2.21 38.22 -16.06
N CYS A 929 2.96 38.79 -16.99
CA CYS A 929 4.41 38.73 -17.02
C CYS A 929 5.03 40.03 -16.47
N ARG A 930 6.09 39.90 -15.66
CA ARG A 930 6.81 41.03 -15.05
C ARG A 930 8.29 40.99 -15.42
N PRO A 931 8.96 42.15 -15.57
CA PRO A 931 10.39 42.21 -15.90
C PRO A 931 11.28 41.40 -14.95
N ALA A 932 10.98 41.42 -13.64
CA ALA A 932 11.84 40.84 -12.60
C ALA A 932 11.63 39.33 -12.34
N ILE A 933 10.46 38.76 -12.67
CA ILE A 933 10.08 37.40 -12.25
C ILE A 933 9.60 36.54 -13.44
N GLY A 934 9.35 37.16 -14.60
CA GLY A 934 8.73 36.48 -15.74
C GLY A 934 7.22 36.32 -15.53
N GLU A 935 6.66 35.23 -16.03
CA GLU A 935 5.24 34.90 -15.92
C GLU A 935 4.83 34.61 -14.47
N SER A 936 3.74 35.24 -14.02
CA SER A 936 3.20 35.04 -12.70
C SER A 936 2.30 33.81 -12.65
N ILE A 937 2.46 33.00 -11.60
CA ILE A 937 1.61 31.82 -11.33
C ILE A 937 0.14 32.19 -11.13
N ARG A 938 -0.17 33.45 -10.79
CA ARG A 938 -1.55 33.92 -10.56
C ARG A 938 -2.03 34.73 -11.75
N GLU A 939 -3.12 34.26 -12.35
CA GLU A 939 -3.89 35.02 -13.34
C GLU A 939 -4.71 36.13 -12.66
N MET A 940 -5.05 37.16 -13.45
CA MET A 940 -5.78 38.34 -12.99
C MET A 940 -7.05 38.54 -13.82
N PRO A 941 -8.23 38.70 -13.21
CA PRO A 941 -9.45 39.03 -13.95
C PRO A 941 -9.31 40.36 -14.70
N LEU A 942 -9.93 40.48 -15.87
CA LEU A 942 -9.90 41.70 -16.69
C LEU A 942 -10.35 42.97 -15.94
N ALA A 943 -11.34 42.83 -15.05
CA ALA A 943 -11.82 43.93 -14.20
C ALA A 943 -10.73 44.43 -13.25
N GLU A 944 -9.99 43.52 -12.63
CA GLU A 944 -8.88 43.85 -11.72
C GLU A 944 -7.68 44.43 -12.49
N LEU A 945 -7.38 43.89 -13.68
CA LEU A 945 -6.32 44.39 -14.54
C LEU A 945 -6.58 45.84 -14.97
N LYS A 946 -7.82 46.16 -15.39
CA LYS A 946 -8.22 47.51 -15.82
C LYS A 946 -8.29 48.50 -14.65
N ASP A 947 -8.61 48.05 -13.44
CA ASP A 947 -8.60 48.88 -12.24
C ASP A 947 -7.17 49.25 -11.82
N LYS A 948 -6.25 48.28 -11.80
CA LYS A 948 -4.88 48.47 -11.29
C LYS A 948 -3.91 49.03 -12.32
N TYR A 949 -4.11 48.75 -13.60
CA TYR A 949 -3.18 49.09 -14.66
C TYR A 949 -3.85 49.79 -15.85
N ARG A 950 -3.04 50.50 -16.64
CA ARG A 950 -3.42 51.20 -17.86
C ARG A 950 -2.67 50.61 -19.04
N LYS A 951 -3.41 50.18 -20.07
CA LYS A 951 -2.81 49.63 -21.30
C LYS A 951 -2.00 50.72 -22.01
N LEU A 952 -0.81 50.35 -22.48
CA LEU A 952 0.09 51.23 -23.24
C LEU A 952 -0.10 51.02 -24.74
N SER A 953 -0.17 52.12 -25.49
CA SER A 953 -0.19 52.12 -26.96
C SER A 953 1.18 52.36 -27.59
N SER A 954 2.11 52.99 -26.85
CA SER A 954 3.50 53.23 -27.29
C SER A 954 4.41 52.13 -26.77
N LEU A 955 5.04 51.40 -27.70
CA LEU A 955 6.03 50.37 -27.40
C LEU A 955 7.33 50.97 -26.85
N ASP A 956 7.73 52.17 -27.26
CA ASP A 956 8.94 52.82 -26.73
C ASP A 956 8.82 53.16 -25.24
N ARG A 957 7.63 53.62 -24.81
CA ARG A 957 7.36 53.87 -23.39
C ARG A 957 7.33 52.56 -22.58
N ALA A 958 6.78 51.50 -23.16
CA ALA A 958 6.81 50.17 -22.53
C ALA A 958 8.23 49.65 -22.43
N ARG A 959 9.06 49.78 -23.47
CA ARG A 959 10.46 49.36 -23.53
C ARG A 959 11.30 50.06 -22.47
N ASN A 960 11.29 51.39 -22.46
CA ASN A 960 12.09 52.17 -21.52
C ASN A 960 11.73 51.85 -20.06
N GLY A 961 10.43 51.74 -19.76
CA GLY A 961 9.94 51.36 -18.44
C GLY A 961 10.32 49.92 -18.05
N TRP A 962 10.19 48.98 -18.98
CA TRP A 962 10.53 47.58 -18.78
C TRP A 962 12.02 47.38 -18.54
N GLU A 963 12.88 48.00 -19.34
CA GLU A 963 14.33 47.91 -19.24
C GLU A 963 14.85 48.57 -17.95
N GLU A 964 14.25 49.69 -17.51
CA GLU A 964 14.59 50.31 -16.23
C GLU A 964 14.25 49.38 -15.04
N GLU A 965 13.07 48.76 -15.04
CA GLU A 965 12.67 47.79 -14.01
C GLU A 965 13.49 46.50 -14.05
N TYR A 966 13.76 46.00 -15.26
CA TYR A 966 14.59 44.83 -15.50
C TYR A 966 16.02 45.05 -14.98
N GLY A 967 16.60 46.23 -15.24
CA GLY A 967 17.91 46.63 -14.74
C GLY A 967 17.92 46.83 -13.23
N ALA A 968 16.96 47.57 -12.68
CA ALA A 968 16.90 47.88 -11.24
C ALA A 968 16.67 46.62 -10.38
N SER A 969 15.83 45.69 -10.83
CA SER A 969 15.51 44.46 -10.12
C SER A 969 16.68 43.49 -9.96
N SER A 970 17.77 43.67 -10.71
CA SER A 970 19.01 42.90 -10.52
C SER A 970 19.72 43.22 -9.20
N LYS A 971 19.59 44.46 -8.69
CA LYS A 971 20.32 44.97 -7.52
C LYS A 971 19.40 45.42 -6.38
N GLN A 972 18.13 45.68 -6.65
CA GLN A 972 17.19 46.25 -5.69
C GLN A 972 15.92 45.40 -5.57
N CYS A 973 15.39 45.29 -4.36
CA CYS A 973 14.09 44.67 -4.13
C CYS A 973 12.95 45.57 -4.65
N MET A 974 11.76 45.00 -4.85
CA MET A 974 10.60 45.76 -5.36
C MET A 974 10.12 46.89 -4.43
N HIS A 975 10.56 46.90 -3.16
CA HIS A 975 10.28 47.97 -2.21
C HIS A 975 11.19 49.20 -2.38
N GLY A 976 12.13 49.15 -3.34
CA GLY A 976 13.05 50.23 -3.64
C GLY A 976 14.16 50.43 -2.60
N PRO A 977 14.93 51.52 -2.71
CA PRO A 977 16.12 51.78 -1.89
C PRO A 977 15.82 52.08 -0.42
N LYS A 978 14.57 52.40 -0.06
CA LYS A 978 14.13 52.69 1.32
C LYS A 978 13.52 51.47 2.03
N CYS A 979 13.81 50.25 1.56
CA CYS A 979 13.27 49.04 2.16
C CYS A 979 13.73 48.89 3.63
N ARG A 980 12.77 48.65 4.54
CA ARG A 980 13.06 48.42 5.98
C ARG A 980 13.96 47.21 6.24
N LEU A 981 14.00 46.25 5.31
CA LEU A 981 14.83 45.04 5.37
C LEU A 981 16.19 45.22 4.66
N GLY A 982 16.45 46.37 4.02
CA GLY A 982 17.70 46.70 3.36
C GLY A 982 18.19 45.64 2.38
N ASN A 983 19.47 45.31 2.46
CA ASN A 983 20.13 44.33 1.58
C ASN A 983 19.61 42.90 1.75
N PHE A 984 18.94 42.58 2.87
CA PHE A 984 18.38 41.25 3.15
C PHE A 984 17.00 41.03 2.49
N CYS A 985 16.41 42.06 1.88
CA CYS A 985 15.15 41.93 1.15
C CYS A 985 15.39 41.32 -0.24
N THR A 986 14.95 40.09 -0.46
CA THR A 986 14.99 39.41 -1.77
C THR A 986 13.66 39.52 -2.54
N THR A 987 12.63 40.14 -1.95
CA THR A 987 11.30 40.23 -2.54
C THR A 987 11.31 41.05 -3.84
N GLY A 988 11.00 40.39 -4.95
CA GLY A 988 10.98 41.00 -6.28
C GLY A 988 12.35 41.33 -6.88
N ARG A 989 13.43 40.74 -6.34
CA ARG A 989 14.73 40.73 -7.03
C ARG A 989 14.74 39.68 -8.14
N ARG A 990 15.35 40.07 -9.26
CA ARG A 990 15.53 39.27 -10.48
C ARG A 990 16.60 38.20 -10.30
N LEU A 991 17.77 38.64 -9.83
CA LEU A 991 18.87 37.76 -9.46
C LEU A 991 18.65 37.26 -8.04
N GLN A 992 18.59 35.94 -7.89
CA GLN A 992 18.48 35.29 -6.59
C GLN A 992 19.62 34.30 -6.42
N GLU A 993 20.26 34.36 -5.25
CA GLU A 993 21.25 33.38 -4.85
C GLU A 993 20.55 32.18 -4.22
N ALA A 994 20.85 30.99 -4.74
CA ALA A 994 20.42 29.72 -4.18
C ALA A 994 21.65 28.91 -3.74
N ASN A 995 21.68 28.52 -2.48
CA ASN A 995 22.76 27.71 -1.91
C ASN A 995 22.29 26.27 -1.76
N VAL A 996 22.99 25.33 -2.39
CA VAL A 996 22.64 23.91 -2.37
C VAL A 996 23.81 23.10 -1.86
N LEU A 997 23.59 22.32 -0.80
CA LEU A 997 24.52 21.29 -0.36
C LEU A 997 24.25 20.01 -1.13
N GLY A 998 25.18 19.61 -1.99
CA GLY A 998 25.15 18.36 -2.75
C GLY A 998 26.26 17.40 -2.31
N GLY A 999 26.25 16.18 -2.86
CA GLY A 999 27.19 15.11 -2.50
C GLY A 999 26.69 14.27 -1.33
N LEU A 1000 27.58 13.90 -0.41
CA LEU A 1000 27.21 13.15 0.80
C LEU A 1000 26.44 14.04 1.78
N ILE A 1001 25.25 13.64 2.19
CA ILE A 1001 24.39 14.48 3.07
C ILE A 1001 24.08 13.78 4.39
N LEU A 1002 23.97 12.44 4.38
CA LEU A 1002 23.61 11.69 5.59
C LEU A 1002 24.59 11.87 6.76
N PRO A 1003 25.92 11.93 6.55
CA PRO A 1003 26.86 12.14 7.67
C PRO A 1003 26.65 13.45 8.40
N VAL A 1004 26.28 14.49 7.65
CA VAL A 1004 26.15 15.87 8.13
C VAL A 1004 24.71 16.25 8.47
N TRP A 1005 23.76 15.32 8.31
CA TRP A 1005 22.33 15.57 8.46
C TRP A 1005 21.98 16.16 9.83
N GLY A 1006 22.48 15.57 10.91
CA GLY A 1006 22.23 16.05 12.28
C GLY A 1006 22.74 17.47 12.50
N THR A 1007 23.89 17.81 11.92
CA THR A 1007 24.49 19.15 11.99
C THR A 1007 23.64 20.17 11.22
N ILE A 1008 23.15 19.80 10.04
CA ILE A 1008 22.27 20.67 9.23
C ILE A 1008 20.94 20.90 9.95
N GLU A 1009 20.29 19.86 10.48
CA GLU A 1009 19.05 20.01 11.24
C GLU A 1009 19.24 20.92 12.45
N LYS A 1010 20.35 20.76 13.19
CA LYS A 1010 20.69 21.62 14.32
C LYS A 1010 20.85 23.07 13.87
N ALA A 1011 21.56 23.35 12.78
CA ALA A 1011 21.74 24.70 12.25
C ALA A 1011 20.43 25.33 11.75
N LEU A 1012 19.56 24.55 11.09
CA LEU A 1012 18.26 25.03 10.60
C LEU A 1012 17.25 25.25 11.73
N SER A 1013 17.32 24.46 12.81
CA SER A 1013 16.43 24.63 13.98
C SER A 1013 16.59 25.99 14.67
N LYS A 1014 17.80 26.59 14.58
CA LYS A 1014 18.15 27.91 15.11
C LYS A 1014 17.51 29.08 14.33
N GLN A 1015 16.91 28.83 13.16
CA GLN A 1015 16.38 29.89 12.29
C GLN A 1015 15.05 30.47 12.77
N ALA A 1016 14.86 31.78 12.69
CA ALA A 1016 13.64 32.44 13.19
C ALA A 1016 12.37 32.15 12.37
N ARG A 1017 12.49 31.94 11.05
CA ARG A 1017 11.34 31.71 10.14
C ARG A 1017 11.02 30.24 10.02
N GLN A 1018 9.75 29.86 10.22
CA GLN A 1018 9.29 28.46 10.11
C GLN A 1018 9.56 27.85 8.72
N SER A 1019 9.50 28.65 7.64
CA SER A 1019 9.85 28.21 6.28
C SER A 1019 11.34 27.93 6.06
N HIS A 1020 12.21 28.45 6.93
CA HIS A 1020 13.66 28.22 6.91
C HIS A 1020 14.09 27.08 7.83
N LYS A 1021 13.17 26.57 8.68
CA LYS A 1021 13.40 25.39 9.54
C LYS A 1021 13.19 24.06 8.82
N ARG A 1022 12.63 24.07 7.60
CA ARG A 1022 12.30 22.86 6.83
C ARG A 1022 13.41 22.55 5.84
N LEU A 1023 13.83 21.29 5.82
CA LEU A 1023 14.68 20.73 4.78
C LEU A 1023 13.91 20.66 3.46
N ARG A 1024 14.56 21.09 2.37
CA ARG A 1024 14.00 21.05 1.02
C ARG A 1024 15.03 20.46 0.08
N VAL A 1025 14.68 19.36 -0.56
CA VAL A 1025 15.49 18.73 -1.61
C VAL A 1025 15.19 19.43 -2.92
N VAL A 1026 16.23 19.87 -3.62
CA VAL A 1026 16.12 20.61 -4.88
C VAL A 1026 16.95 19.96 -5.97
N ARG A 1027 16.46 20.04 -7.21
CA ARG A 1027 17.21 19.70 -8.42
C ARG A 1027 17.44 20.97 -9.21
N ILE A 1028 18.68 21.15 -9.64
CA ILE A 1028 19.14 22.29 -10.43
C ILE A 1028 19.86 21.73 -11.65
N GLU A 1029 19.52 22.25 -12.82
CA GLU A 1029 20.26 22.01 -14.07
C GLU A 1029 20.83 23.35 -14.52
N THR A 1030 22.15 23.43 -14.66
CA THR A 1030 22.82 24.66 -15.10
C THR A 1030 22.60 24.90 -16.59
N THR A 1031 22.44 26.17 -16.98
CA THR A 1031 22.07 26.51 -18.37
C THR A 1031 23.26 26.52 -19.33
N ALA A 1032 24.49 26.65 -18.82
CA ALA A 1032 25.69 26.76 -19.65
C ALA A 1032 26.26 25.39 -20.09
N ASP A 1033 26.23 24.41 -19.19
CA ASP A 1033 26.89 23.10 -19.33
C ASP A 1033 25.96 21.92 -19.06
N SER A 1034 24.66 22.17 -18.82
CA SER A 1034 23.65 21.13 -18.55
C SER A 1034 24.03 20.20 -17.39
N GLN A 1035 24.82 20.70 -16.43
CA GLN A 1035 25.21 19.94 -15.25
C GLN A 1035 24.02 19.88 -14.28
N ARG A 1036 23.63 18.65 -13.93
CA ARG A 1036 22.55 18.39 -12.97
C ARG A 1036 23.10 18.21 -11.57
N ILE A 1037 22.57 18.98 -10.63
CA ILE A 1037 22.96 18.99 -9.23
C ILE A 1037 21.71 18.80 -8.38
N VAL A 1038 21.75 17.78 -7.53
CA VAL A 1038 20.66 17.46 -6.60
C VAL A 1038 21.20 17.55 -5.18
N GLY A 1039 20.47 18.24 -4.30
CA GLY A 1039 20.93 18.47 -2.94
C GLY A 1039 19.93 19.19 -2.05
N LEU A 1040 20.37 19.56 -0.85
CA LEU A 1040 19.57 20.31 0.12
C LEU A 1040 19.70 21.82 -0.10
N LEU A 1041 18.57 22.50 -0.25
CA LEU A 1041 18.51 23.95 -0.30
C LEU A 1041 18.74 24.55 1.09
N ILE A 1042 19.84 25.27 1.24
CA ILE A 1042 20.20 25.98 2.47
C ILE A 1042 19.78 27.44 2.35
N PRO A 1043 18.91 27.95 3.25
CA PRO A 1043 18.58 29.37 3.27
C PRO A 1043 19.83 30.22 3.47
N ASN A 1044 19.95 31.34 2.75
CA ASN A 1044 21.15 32.21 2.83
C ASN A 1044 21.49 32.63 4.28
N ALA A 1045 20.48 32.81 5.13
CA ALA A 1045 20.65 33.14 6.56
C ALA A 1045 21.21 31.98 7.42
N ALA A 1046 21.23 30.76 6.91
CA ALA A 1046 21.72 29.56 7.60
C ALA A 1046 23.09 29.10 7.09
N VAL A 1047 23.55 29.57 5.92
CA VAL A 1047 24.80 29.11 5.28
C VAL A 1047 26.00 29.25 6.21
N GLU A 1048 26.18 30.40 6.86
CA GLU A 1048 27.32 30.64 7.75
C GLU A 1048 27.28 29.74 8.98
N SER A 1049 26.11 29.55 9.61
CA SER A 1049 25.95 28.64 10.74
C SER A 1049 26.23 27.19 10.35
N VAL A 1050 25.82 26.78 9.14
CA VAL A 1050 26.08 25.42 8.64
C VAL A 1050 27.58 25.23 8.38
N LEU A 1051 28.26 26.22 7.76
CA LEU A 1051 29.70 26.16 7.52
C LEU A 1051 30.51 26.13 8.82
N GLN A 1052 30.14 26.92 9.83
CA GLN A 1052 30.80 26.92 11.13
C GLN A 1052 30.61 25.58 11.87
N ASP A 1053 29.37 25.10 11.95
CA ASP A 1053 29.05 23.85 12.64
C ASP A 1053 29.70 22.63 11.93
N LEU A 1054 29.97 22.69 10.61
CA LEU A 1054 30.65 21.63 9.85
C LEU A 1054 32.18 21.72 9.91
N ALA A 1055 32.76 22.91 9.97
CA ALA A 1055 34.21 23.09 10.15
C ALA A 1055 34.69 22.53 11.50
N TRP A 1056 33.90 22.70 12.56
CA TRP A 1056 34.19 22.14 13.88
C TRP A 1056 34.22 20.61 13.94
N VAL A 1057 33.65 19.90 12.96
CA VAL A 1057 33.69 18.43 12.90
C VAL A 1057 35.05 17.92 12.42
N GLN A 1058 35.85 18.74 11.72
CA GLN A 1058 37.19 18.35 11.27
C GLN A 1058 38.24 18.37 12.40
N ASP A 1059 38.03 19.15 13.47
CA ASP A 1059 39.02 19.33 14.54
C ASP A 1059 38.86 18.36 15.73
N VAL A 1060 37.92 17.41 15.69
CA VAL A 1060 37.56 16.57 16.86
C VAL A 1060 38.19 15.17 16.85
N ASP A 1061 38.84 14.74 15.76
CA ASP A 1061 39.43 13.38 15.66
C ASP A 1061 40.97 13.32 15.81
N ASP A 1062 41.59 14.33 16.45
CA ASP A 1062 43.04 14.40 16.72
C ASP A 1062 43.40 14.25 18.23
N GLU A 1063 42.62 13.50 19.03
CA GLU A 1063 43.02 13.03 20.38
C GLU A 1063 42.91 11.51 20.58
#